data_AF-A0A9D4TZC3-F1
#
_entry.id   AF-A0A9D4TZC3-F1
#
_cell.length_a   1.000
_cell.length_b   1.000
_cell.length_c   1.000
_cell.angle_alpha   90.00
_cell.angle_beta   90.00
_cell.angle_gamma   90.00
#
_symmetry.space_group_name_H-M   'P 1'
#
loop_
_entity.id
_entity.type
_entity.pdbx_description
1 polymer ?
#
loop_
_entity_poly.entity_id
_entity_poly.type
_entity_poly.pdbx_seq_one_letter_code
_entity_poly.pdbx_strand_id
1 'polypeptide(L)'
;MQTLPLPQPNVLIGYEDDWLDVAPQVLSLWQATPLTPFAGPKPLLSYLVCPMQQLPQAQQFVKDVGSTYENCNLGGHQPASSTAVYSFPVDGPLSGEARSEGASAGASHGVPLAPRYLAALRQACEQLQRELLLYPPEELQQQGTRLECGSETSVAVYVACPLERAEDHVAALLEAASCLAPCSALGQGASLALLPGTDSDMDLAALAPSDEQQSAQQQYHGAAHGLHQQQRGDYRQLPVQAVQRPPGSRPLSIVLQVVTPQALADISGTATRCTALSLYSKAQCRPVPEQQQLTGPELAADAAAPSLPLCSQPLMVLANAAALPHRQDVQQQQQQQQQQQDQRQSTGLCSTEGQTDASRALHCFYVLPPRGTSLLALAFTDSCGELLHAEVLDIAAACLSSLSSTDSLLNAAVGEAAGLPVTRACRLVLRRSLELFSTLRAASNPPDLLSSLVIAGRVMGREERLAWRHLLEQDPPALPELPPGAEVAALELQALPPRRYAGPEPPSGCKLLLQRGSGEGGGTSASVAWLPPREAASSLLPHEHDSVRIMQVTPVARCTSDVAAAADAKGQEGNLVEVAGELHGLAWLNAAYQGAGLRTAAGGGQAALPDAHLPIHAAMAERLHALLVATTQALA
;
A
#
# COMPACT_ATOMS: atom_id res chain seq x y z
N MET A 1 34.16 -3.71 -15.66
CA MET A 1 32.79 -3.20 -15.56
C MET A 1 32.09 -3.61 -16.84
N GLN A 2 31.11 -4.51 -16.75
CA GLN A 2 30.33 -4.96 -17.90
C GLN A 2 29.07 -4.11 -17.99
N THR A 3 28.67 -3.74 -19.20
CA THR A 3 27.48 -2.92 -19.44
C THR A 3 26.51 -3.68 -20.34
N LEU A 4 25.25 -3.74 -19.93
CA LEU A 4 24.19 -4.45 -20.66
C LEU A 4 23.02 -3.47 -20.86
N PRO A 5 22.45 -3.37 -22.07
CA PRO A 5 21.23 -2.59 -22.27
C PRO A 5 20.05 -3.26 -21.56
N LEU A 6 19.25 -2.46 -20.84
CA LEU A 6 17.97 -2.91 -20.29
C LEU A 6 16.84 -2.37 -21.18
N PRO A 7 16.02 -3.24 -21.79
CA PRO A 7 14.91 -2.79 -22.61
C PRO A 7 13.89 -2.05 -21.75
N GLN A 8 13.12 -1.17 -22.40
CA GLN A 8 11.93 -0.63 -21.77
C GLN A 8 10.93 -1.78 -21.58
N PRO A 9 10.42 -2.01 -20.35
CA PRO A 9 9.40 -3.02 -20.14
C PRO A 9 8.08 -2.55 -20.73
N ASN A 10 7.30 -3.49 -21.22
CA ASN A 10 5.91 -3.24 -21.53
C ASN A 10 5.02 -3.48 -20.31
N VAL A 11 3.82 -2.92 -20.37
CA VAL A 11 2.76 -3.09 -19.39
C VAL A 11 1.54 -3.73 -20.04
N LEU A 12 0.80 -4.47 -19.23
CA LEU A 12 -0.46 -5.09 -19.60
C LEU A 12 -1.61 -4.19 -19.16
N ILE A 13 -2.45 -3.82 -20.11
CA ILE A 13 -3.66 -3.00 -19.91
C ILE A 13 -4.81 -3.58 -20.70
N GLY A 14 -6.05 -3.37 -20.26
CA GLY A 14 -7.21 -3.83 -21.01
C GLY A 14 -7.59 -2.82 -22.08
N TYR A 15 -8.13 -3.31 -23.19
CA TYR A 15 -8.71 -2.52 -24.26
C TYR A 15 -9.86 -3.33 -24.87
N GLU A 16 -11.08 -2.81 -24.75
CA GLU A 16 -12.29 -3.55 -25.13
C GLU A 16 -12.34 -4.90 -24.40
N ASP A 17 -12.31 -6.02 -25.13
CA ASP A 17 -12.36 -7.38 -24.59
C ASP A 17 -10.99 -8.10 -24.60
N ASP A 18 -9.92 -7.39 -24.94
CA ASP A 18 -8.56 -7.93 -25.06
C ASP A 18 -7.55 -7.24 -24.12
N TRP A 19 -6.42 -7.91 -23.92
CA TRP A 19 -5.28 -7.40 -23.16
C TRP A 19 -4.18 -6.93 -24.11
N LEU A 20 -3.74 -5.69 -23.96
CA LEU A 20 -2.67 -5.11 -24.78
C LEU A 20 -1.34 -5.12 -24.02
N ASP A 21 -0.33 -5.68 -24.66
CA ASP A 21 1.07 -5.59 -24.27
C ASP A 21 1.71 -4.35 -24.93
N VAL A 22 1.83 -3.26 -24.17
CA VAL A 22 2.19 -1.94 -24.72
C VAL A 22 3.21 -1.20 -23.88
N ALA A 23 3.85 -0.21 -24.49
CA ALA A 23 4.77 0.68 -23.82
C ALA A 23 4.03 1.56 -22.75
N PRO A 24 4.61 1.79 -21.55
CA PRO A 24 3.96 2.55 -20.47
C PRO A 24 3.54 3.99 -20.84
N GLN A 25 4.08 4.57 -21.90
CA GLN A 25 3.71 5.90 -22.41
C GLN A 25 2.22 5.99 -22.81
N VAL A 26 1.56 4.85 -23.05
CA VAL A 26 0.12 4.76 -23.31
C VAL A 26 -0.73 5.41 -22.21
N LEU A 27 -0.22 5.50 -20.98
CA LEU A 27 -0.90 6.17 -19.86
C LEU A 27 -1.27 7.62 -20.11
N SER A 28 -0.44 8.34 -20.89
CA SER A 28 -0.73 9.73 -21.26
C SER A 28 -1.95 9.86 -22.16
N LEU A 29 -2.34 8.77 -22.82
CA LEU A 29 -3.48 8.67 -23.71
C LEU A 29 -4.71 8.08 -23.03
N TRP A 30 -4.63 7.65 -21.75
CA TRP A 30 -5.69 6.90 -21.08
C TRP A 30 -7.07 7.57 -21.14
N GLN A 31 -7.13 8.90 -21.05
CA GLN A 31 -8.41 9.63 -21.16
C GLN A 31 -8.96 9.70 -22.59
N ALA A 32 -8.09 9.58 -23.59
CA ALA A 32 -8.42 9.68 -25.00
C ALA A 32 -8.71 8.30 -25.63
N THR A 33 -8.45 7.22 -24.90
CA THR A 33 -8.57 5.85 -25.38
C THR A 33 -9.42 5.04 -24.41
N PRO A 34 -10.27 4.11 -24.87
CA PRO A 34 -11.11 3.27 -24.01
C PRO A 34 -10.30 2.16 -23.33
N LEU A 35 -9.22 2.52 -22.63
CA LEU A 35 -8.43 1.58 -21.85
C LEU A 35 -9.20 1.19 -20.59
N THR A 36 -8.98 -0.03 -20.14
CA THR A 36 -9.53 -0.55 -18.89
C THR A 36 -8.39 -0.96 -17.96
N PRO A 37 -8.57 -0.73 -16.64
CA PRO A 37 -7.54 -1.04 -15.67
C PRO A 37 -7.35 -2.55 -15.52
N PHE A 38 -6.13 -2.99 -15.20
CA PHE A 38 -5.79 -4.41 -15.04
C PHE A 38 -6.69 -5.12 -14.03
N ALA A 39 -7.01 -4.47 -12.91
CA ALA A 39 -7.85 -5.07 -11.88
C ALA A 39 -9.35 -4.82 -12.08
N GLY A 40 -9.77 -4.37 -13.27
CA GLY A 40 -11.16 -4.07 -13.60
C GLY A 40 -11.70 -2.80 -12.91
N PRO A 41 -12.90 -2.35 -13.28
CA PRO A 41 -13.51 -1.16 -12.70
C PRO A 41 -13.84 -1.37 -11.21
N LYS A 42 -13.66 -0.32 -10.39
CA LYS A 42 -13.90 -0.30 -8.95
C LYS A 42 -14.90 0.82 -8.61
N PRO A 43 -16.15 0.50 -8.24
CA PRO A 43 -17.12 1.51 -7.86
C PRO A 43 -16.74 2.19 -6.53
N LEU A 44 -16.95 3.50 -6.45
CA LEU A 44 -16.65 4.35 -5.30
C LEU A 44 -17.86 5.17 -4.87
N LEU A 45 -18.12 5.18 -3.57
CA LEU A 45 -19.03 6.14 -2.92
C LEU A 45 -18.22 7.25 -2.30
N SER A 46 -18.58 8.49 -2.58
CA SER A 46 -17.84 9.66 -2.13
C SER A 46 -18.54 10.42 -1.00
N TYR A 47 -17.73 10.87 -0.04
CA TYR A 47 -18.08 11.86 0.97
C TYR A 47 -17.08 13.00 0.93
N LEU A 48 -17.53 14.22 1.23
CA LEU A 48 -16.69 15.41 1.32
C LEU A 48 -16.78 16.00 2.72
N VAL A 49 -15.64 16.15 3.39
CA VAL A 49 -15.47 16.85 4.66
C VAL A 49 -14.67 18.12 4.40
N CYS A 50 -15.25 19.30 4.62
CA CYS A 50 -14.68 20.54 4.10
C CYS A 50 -15.02 21.78 4.95
N PRO A 51 -14.11 22.75 5.12
CA PRO A 51 -14.46 24.09 5.59
C PRO A 51 -15.54 24.74 4.74
N MET A 52 -16.48 25.46 5.34
CA MET A 52 -17.54 26.16 4.61
C MET A 52 -17.00 27.15 3.56
N GLN A 53 -15.83 27.74 3.82
CA GLN A 53 -15.14 28.69 2.94
C GLN A 53 -14.62 28.04 1.65
N GLN A 54 -14.29 26.75 1.68
CA GLN A 54 -13.75 25.99 0.53
C GLN A 54 -14.82 25.15 -0.18
N LEU A 55 -16.04 25.12 0.36
CA LEU A 55 -17.08 24.18 -0.05
C LEU A 55 -17.39 24.20 -1.57
N PRO A 56 -17.60 25.36 -2.22
CA PRO A 56 -17.92 25.37 -3.65
C PRO A 56 -16.79 24.80 -4.52
N GLN A 57 -15.54 25.13 -4.19
CA GLN A 57 -14.36 24.63 -4.92
C GLN A 57 -14.17 23.14 -4.70
N ALA A 58 -14.33 22.68 -3.45
CA ALA A 58 -14.17 21.28 -3.11
C ALA A 58 -15.27 20.38 -3.72
N GLN A 59 -16.52 20.85 -3.75
CA GLN A 59 -17.60 20.13 -4.44
C GLN A 59 -17.35 20.02 -5.94
N GLN A 60 -16.93 21.11 -6.58
CA GLN A 60 -16.59 21.10 -8.01
C GLN A 60 -15.42 20.15 -8.28
N PHE A 61 -14.37 20.21 -7.46
CA PHE A 61 -13.23 19.29 -7.56
C PHE A 61 -13.65 17.82 -7.45
N VAL A 62 -14.44 17.44 -6.45
CA VAL A 62 -14.91 16.05 -6.28
C VAL A 62 -15.75 15.59 -7.47
N LYS A 63 -16.59 16.47 -8.01
CA LYS A 63 -17.38 16.20 -9.23
C LYS A 63 -16.48 15.97 -10.44
N ASP A 64 -15.44 16.80 -10.61
CA ASP A 64 -14.48 16.65 -11.71
C ASP A 64 -13.66 15.36 -11.56
N VAL A 65 -13.33 14.96 -10.32
CA VAL A 65 -12.67 13.67 -10.05
C VAL A 65 -13.59 12.53 -10.44
N GLY A 66 -14.87 12.59 -10.09
CA GLY A 66 -15.83 11.56 -10.49
C GLY A 66 -15.99 11.42 -12.00
N SER A 67 -16.15 12.54 -12.71
CA SER A 67 -16.18 12.58 -14.18
C SER A 67 -14.91 11.96 -14.79
N THR A 68 -13.74 12.34 -14.26
CA THR A 68 -12.46 11.78 -14.71
C THR A 68 -12.37 10.27 -14.45
N TYR A 69 -12.84 9.82 -13.29
CA TYR A 69 -12.82 8.43 -12.88
C TYR A 69 -13.65 7.55 -13.83
N GLU A 70 -14.86 8.01 -14.13
CA GLU A 70 -15.78 7.32 -15.06
C GLU A 70 -15.27 7.37 -16.51
N ASN A 71 -14.78 8.52 -16.99
CA ASN A 71 -14.22 8.65 -18.34
C ASN A 71 -12.97 7.79 -18.58
N CYS A 72 -12.21 7.49 -17.51
CA CYS A 72 -11.06 6.59 -17.56
C CYS A 72 -11.44 5.11 -17.39
N ASN A 73 -12.73 4.75 -17.42
CA ASN A 73 -13.25 3.40 -17.16
C ASN A 73 -12.77 2.80 -15.82
N LEU A 74 -12.53 3.64 -14.81
CA LEU A 74 -12.04 3.17 -13.51
C LEU A 74 -13.16 2.61 -12.62
N GLY A 75 -14.42 2.79 -13.02
CA GLY A 75 -15.62 2.40 -12.26
C GLY A 75 -16.59 3.57 -12.09
N GLY A 76 -17.68 3.36 -11.35
CA GLY A 76 -18.61 4.43 -10.99
C GLY A 76 -18.06 5.28 -9.84
N HIS A 77 -18.26 6.59 -9.87
CA HIS A 77 -17.89 7.48 -8.76
C HIS A 77 -19.08 8.37 -8.42
N GLN A 78 -19.76 8.04 -7.32
CA GLN A 78 -21.04 8.67 -6.98
C GLN A 78 -21.01 9.24 -5.56
N PRO A 79 -21.70 10.36 -5.30
CA PRO A 79 -21.98 10.79 -3.92
C PRO A 79 -22.73 9.69 -3.17
N ALA A 80 -22.33 9.39 -1.94
CA ALA A 80 -22.95 8.33 -1.15
C ALA A 80 -24.42 8.61 -0.77
N SER A 81 -24.80 9.89 -0.74
CA SER A 81 -26.16 10.35 -0.45
C SER A 81 -26.31 11.81 -0.88
N SER A 82 -27.54 12.33 -0.83
CA SER A 82 -27.80 13.77 -1.01
C SER A 82 -27.15 14.64 0.07
N THR A 83 -26.79 14.05 1.22
CA THR A 83 -26.14 14.70 2.38
C THR A 83 -24.67 14.32 2.53
N ALA A 84 -24.02 13.79 1.50
CA ALA A 84 -22.63 13.32 1.55
C ALA A 84 -21.57 14.43 1.73
N VAL A 85 -21.96 15.61 2.19
CA VAL A 85 -21.14 16.81 2.35
C VAL A 85 -21.24 17.30 3.80
N TYR A 86 -20.11 17.27 4.49
CA TYR A 86 -19.94 17.66 5.88
C TYR A 86 -19.13 18.94 5.94
N SER A 87 -19.84 20.07 5.92
CA SER A 87 -19.22 21.39 5.99
C SER A 87 -19.18 21.95 7.40
N PHE A 88 -18.08 22.59 7.79
CA PHE A 88 -17.95 23.21 9.12
C PHE A 88 -17.35 24.63 9.07
N PRO A 89 -17.73 25.53 9.99
CA PRO A 89 -17.15 26.86 10.07
C PRO A 89 -15.78 26.82 10.78
N VAL A 90 -14.73 27.33 10.12
CA VAL A 90 -13.39 27.44 10.75
C VAL A 90 -13.26 28.71 11.60
N ASP A 91 -13.98 29.78 11.23
CA ASP A 91 -13.87 31.10 11.86
C ASP A 91 -14.82 31.32 13.05
N GLY A 92 -15.71 30.36 13.34
CA GLY A 92 -16.68 30.47 14.43
C GLY A 92 -16.02 30.44 15.82
N PRO A 93 -16.68 31.04 16.84
CA PRO A 93 -16.31 30.80 18.24
C PRO A 93 -16.45 29.30 18.54
N LEU A 94 -15.49 28.73 19.27
CA LEU A 94 -15.55 27.32 19.68
C LEU A 94 -16.88 27.09 20.41
N SER A 95 -17.71 26.20 19.86
CA SER A 95 -19.05 25.91 20.36
C SER A 95 -18.94 25.22 21.72
N GLY A 96 -18.85 26.02 22.78
CA GLY A 96 -18.63 25.54 24.15
C GLY A 96 -18.24 26.64 25.15
N GLU A 97 -17.77 27.81 24.69
CA GLU A 97 -17.60 28.97 25.56
C GLU A 97 -18.96 29.64 25.81
N ALA A 98 -19.67 29.14 26.82
CA ALA A 98 -20.89 29.75 27.33
C ALA A 98 -20.63 31.25 27.60
N ARG A 99 -21.40 32.11 26.93
CA ARG A 99 -21.34 33.57 27.01
C ARG A 99 -21.44 34.03 28.46
N SER A 100 -20.29 34.23 29.10
CA SER A 100 -20.19 35.12 30.25
C SER A 100 -20.24 36.55 29.71
N GLU A 101 -21.46 37.06 29.54
CA GLU A 101 -21.72 38.44 29.14
C GLU A 101 -21.17 39.41 30.20
N GLY A 102 -19.95 39.90 30.01
CA GLY A 102 -19.44 41.00 30.81
C GLY A 102 -17.93 41.05 31.01
N ALA A 103 -17.13 41.16 29.94
CA ALA A 103 -15.79 41.73 30.05
C ALA A 103 -15.23 42.14 28.68
N SER A 104 -14.92 43.44 28.58
CA SER A 104 -13.98 44.13 27.68
C SER A 104 -13.52 43.44 26.38
N ALA A 105 -13.74 44.15 25.26
CA ALA A 105 -13.17 43.94 23.92
C ALA A 105 -11.63 44.06 23.87
N GLY A 106 -10.93 43.25 24.67
CA GLY A 106 -9.48 43.13 24.67
C GLY A 106 -9.06 42.15 23.58
N ALA A 107 -8.26 42.66 22.64
CA ALA A 107 -7.61 41.97 21.52
C ALA A 107 -7.41 40.46 21.74
N SER A 108 -8.38 39.65 21.30
CA SER A 108 -8.28 38.20 21.25
C SER A 108 -7.10 37.85 20.34
N HIS A 109 -5.97 37.48 20.94
CA HIS A 109 -4.83 36.92 20.23
C HIS A 109 -5.33 35.68 19.49
N GLY A 110 -5.44 35.80 18.16
CA GLY A 110 -6.05 34.81 17.30
C GLY A 110 -5.36 33.46 17.49
N VAL A 111 -6.11 32.47 17.97
CA VAL A 111 -5.66 31.08 17.99
C VAL A 111 -5.23 30.71 16.57
N PRO A 112 -4.07 30.06 16.38
CA PRO A 112 -3.61 29.66 15.05
C PRO A 112 -4.67 28.86 14.29
N LEU A 113 -4.69 29.00 12.96
CA LEU A 113 -5.69 28.37 12.09
C LEU A 113 -5.70 26.84 12.21
N ALA A 114 -4.51 26.21 12.28
CA ALA A 114 -4.37 24.76 12.25
C ALA A 114 -5.10 24.04 13.41
N PRO A 115 -4.89 24.38 14.69
CA PRO A 115 -5.64 23.79 15.80
C PRO A 115 -7.17 23.94 15.67
N ARG A 116 -7.65 25.10 15.21
CA ARG A 116 -9.08 25.35 15.01
C ARG A 116 -9.65 24.45 13.92
N TYR A 117 -8.94 24.35 12.80
CA TYR A 117 -9.31 23.48 11.69
C TYR A 117 -9.33 22.01 12.13
N LEU A 118 -8.30 21.51 12.81
CA LEU A 118 -8.23 20.11 13.25
C LEU A 118 -9.36 19.75 14.24
N ALA A 119 -9.68 20.64 15.16
CA ALA A 119 -10.79 20.44 16.10
C ALA A 119 -12.15 20.35 15.37
N ALA A 120 -12.39 21.23 14.39
CA ALA A 120 -13.62 21.22 13.62
C ALA A 120 -13.69 20.02 12.65
N LEU A 121 -12.55 19.63 12.07
CA LEU A 121 -12.40 18.42 11.25
C LEU A 121 -12.78 17.17 12.05
N ARG A 122 -12.27 17.02 13.27
CA ARG A 122 -12.63 15.92 14.18
C ARG A 122 -14.13 15.81 14.34
N GLN A 123 -14.80 16.91 14.70
CA GLN A 123 -16.25 16.92 14.91
C GLN A 123 -17.01 16.47 13.65
N ALA A 124 -16.60 16.96 12.47
CA ALA A 124 -17.22 16.57 11.20
C ALA A 124 -16.98 15.09 10.86
N CYS A 125 -15.78 14.58 11.09
CA CYS A 125 -15.44 13.17 10.88
C CYS A 125 -16.17 12.24 11.85
N GLU A 126 -16.32 12.61 13.12
CA GLU A 126 -17.13 11.87 14.09
C GLU A 126 -18.61 11.83 13.68
N GLN A 127 -19.15 12.93 13.15
CA GLN A 127 -20.51 12.96 12.63
C GLN A 127 -20.67 12.01 11.43
N LEU A 128 -19.73 12.04 10.48
CA LEU A 128 -19.70 11.11 9.35
C LEU A 128 -19.58 9.66 9.81
N GLN A 129 -18.72 9.37 10.79
CA GLN A 129 -18.59 8.03 11.36
C GLN A 129 -19.92 7.54 11.93
N ARG A 130 -20.65 8.39 12.67
CA ARG A 130 -21.98 8.03 13.20
C ARG A 130 -22.99 7.77 12.10
N GLU A 131 -23.00 8.57 11.03
CA GLU A 131 -23.87 8.32 9.87
C GLU A 131 -23.54 6.98 9.22
N LEU A 132 -22.26 6.69 8.95
CA LEU A 132 -21.82 5.42 8.36
C LEU A 132 -22.18 4.20 9.23
N LEU A 133 -22.20 4.36 10.55
CA LEU A 133 -22.54 3.28 11.49
C LEU A 133 -24.05 3.07 11.63
N LEU A 134 -24.84 4.16 11.67
CA LEU A 134 -26.28 4.11 11.94
C LEU A 134 -27.12 3.98 10.66
N TYR A 135 -26.66 4.59 9.57
CA TYR A 135 -27.38 4.70 8.30
C TYR A 135 -26.42 4.46 7.13
N PRO A 136 -25.82 3.26 7.00
CA PRO A 136 -24.94 2.97 5.87
C PRO A 136 -25.72 3.14 4.55
N PRO A 137 -25.11 3.73 3.50
CA PRO A 137 -25.72 3.87 2.17
C PRO A 137 -26.35 2.58 1.66
N GLU A 138 -27.49 2.68 0.96
CA GLU A 138 -28.21 1.51 0.44
C GLU A 138 -27.33 0.66 -0.47
N GLU A 139 -26.43 1.28 -1.23
CA GLU A 139 -25.47 0.62 -2.10
C GLU A 139 -24.54 -0.31 -1.31
N LEU A 140 -24.14 0.08 -0.09
CA LEU A 140 -23.34 -0.77 0.80
C LEU A 140 -24.19 -1.87 1.46
N GLN A 141 -25.48 -1.64 1.67
CA GLN A 141 -26.40 -2.64 2.22
C GLN A 141 -26.76 -3.73 1.18
N GLN A 142 -27.02 -3.32 -0.07
CA GLN A 142 -27.45 -4.19 -1.17
C GLN A 142 -26.34 -5.13 -1.67
N GLN A 143 -25.07 -4.83 -1.39
CA GLN A 143 -23.95 -5.72 -1.70
C GLN A 143 -23.97 -7.05 -0.93
N GLY A 144 -24.83 -7.19 0.08
CA GLY A 144 -25.10 -8.48 0.71
C GLY A 144 -25.92 -9.44 -0.16
N THR A 145 -26.71 -8.94 -1.11
CA THR A 145 -27.71 -9.74 -1.85
C THR A 145 -27.43 -9.88 -3.34
N ARG A 146 -26.62 -9.00 -3.96
CA ARG A 146 -26.23 -9.09 -5.37
C ARG A 146 -24.77 -9.53 -5.51
N LEU A 147 -24.55 -10.85 -5.59
CA LEU A 147 -23.23 -11.45 -5.83
C LEU A 147 -22.74 -11.35 -7.29
N GLU A 148 -23.58 -10.90 -8.23
CA GLU A 148 -23.33 -11.07 -9.66
C GLU A 148 -22.40 -10.02 -10.30
N CYS A 149 -22.01 -8.94 -9.60
CA CYS A 149 -21.13 -7.88 -10.16
C CYS A 149 -19.95 -7.50 -9.25
N GLY A 150 -19.04 -8.44 -9.05
CA GLY A 150 -17.59 -8.22 -9.27
C GLY A 150 -16.73 -7.42 -8.28
N SER A 151 -17.25 -6.46 -7.50
CA SER A 151 -16.39 -5.60 -6.65
C SER A 151 -17.13 -5.02 -5.45
N GLU A 152 -16.52 -5.09 -4.26
CA GLU A 152 -17.03 -4.40 -3.07
C GLU A 152 -16.84 -2.88 -3.25
N THR A 153 -17.88 -2.10 -2.96
CA THR A 153 -17.84 -0.65 -3.16
C THR A 153 -17.00 -0.02 -2.05
N SER A 154 -15.93 0.66 -2.43
CA SER A 154 -15.09 1.37 -1.47
C SER A 154 -15.65 2.77 -1.19
N VAL A 155 -15.48 3.27 0.03
CA VAL A 155 -15.92 4.61 0.43
C VAL A 155 -14.74 5.58 0.35
N ALA A 156 -14.78 6.55 -0.55
CA ALA A 156 -13.79 7.62 -0.66
C ALA A 156 -14.22 8.83 0.18
N VAL A 157 -13.44 9.20 1.18
CA VAL A 157 -13.67 10.40 2.00
C VAL A 157 -12.63 11.46 1.64
N TYR A 158 -13.10 12.52 1.00
CA TYR A 158 -12.29 13.69 0.65
C TYR A 158 -12.24 14.65 1.83
N VAL A 159 -11.03 15.05 2.23
CA VAL A 159 -10.80 16.01 3.32
C VAL A 159 -10.16 17.26 2.74
N ALA A 160 -10.94 18.33 2.57
CA ALA A 160 -10.42 19.60 2.08
C ALA A 160 -9.64 20.31 3.19
N CYS A 161 -8.32 20.44 3.01
CA CYS A 161 -7.45 21.06 3.97
C CYS A 161 -7.10 22.50 3.54
N PRO A 162 -7.40 23.53 4.34
CA PRO A 162 -7.05 24.92 4.02
C PRO A 162 -5.60 25.27 4.36
N LEU A 163 -4.87 24.37 5.01
CA LEU A 163 -3.51 24.61 5.49
C LEU A 163 -2.52 24.44 4.34
N GLU A 164 -1.43 25.21 4.34
CA GLU A 164 -0.45 25.19 3.24
C GLU A 164 0.72 24.24 3.50
N ARG A 165 1.05 23.98 4.77
CA ARG A 165 2.22 23.20 5.14
C ARG A 165 1.93 21.70 5.00
N ALA A 166 2.93 20.95 4.54
CA ALA A 166 2.80 19.49 4.40
C ALA A 166 2.56 18.79 5.74
N GLU A 167 3.18 19.25 6.83
CA GLU A 167 2.97 18.72 8.18
C GLU A 167 1.51 18.85 8.64
N ASP A 168 0.86 19.95 8.27
CA ASP A 168 -0.56 20.20 8.56
C ASP A 168 -1.48 19.27 7.75
N HIS A 169 -1.11 18.93 6.51
CA HIS A 169 -1.85 17.94 5.71
C HIS A 169 -1.77 16.55 6.34
N VAL A 170 -0.61 16.18 6.86
CA VAL A 170 -0.42 14.92 7.59
C VAL A 170 -1.24 14.92 8.87
N ALA A 171 -1.20 16.00 9.65
CA ALA A 171 -2.03 16.14 10.84
C ALA A 171 -3.53 16.01 10.53
N ALA A 172 -4.00 16.64 9.45
CA ALA A 172 -5.38 16.53 8.99
C ALA A 172 -5.75 15.09 8.59
N LEU A 173 -4.86 14.38 7.89
CA LEU A 173 -5.07 12.99 7.51
C LEU A 173 -5.15 12.08 8.74
N LEU A 174 -4.23 12.25 9.69
CA LEU A 174 -4.20 11.46 10.93
C LEU A 174 -5.43 11.73 11.81
N GLU A 175 -5.88 12.97 11.88
CA GLU A 175 -7.08 13.36 12.61
C GLU A 175 -8.35 12.76 11.96
N ALA A 176 -8.48 12.83 10.63
CA ALA A 176 -9.59 12.19 9.94
C ALA A 176 -9.55 10.65 10.09
N ALA A 177 -8.36 10.05 9.99
CA ALA A 177 -8.15 8.62 10.14
C ALA A 177 -8.48 8.14 11.56
N SER A 178 -8.08 8.86 12.61
CA SER A 178 -8.38 8.49 13.99
C SER A 178 -9.89 8.55 14.28
N CYS A 179 -10.59 9.51 13.68
CA CYS A 179 -12.03 9.66 13.82
C CYS A 179 -12.84 8.63 13.03
N LEU A 180 -12.36 8.25 11.84
CA LEU A 180 -13.08 7.33 10.94
C LEU A 180 -12.68 5.87 11.12
N ALA A 181 -11.53 5.60 11.74
CA ALA A 181 -11.12 4.25 12.06
C ALA A 181 -12.20 3.56 12.91
N PRO A 182 -12.50 2.27 12.65
CA PRO A 182 -13.39 1.54 13.53
C PRO A 182 -12.80 1.58 14.94
N CYS A 183 -13.65 1.89 15.91
CA CYS A 183 -13.35 1.76 17.35
C CYS A 183 -13.17 0.27 17.65
N SER A 184 -12.04 -0.28 17.21
CA SER A 184 -11.64 -1.63 17.53
C SER A 184 -11.47 -1.63 19.03
N ALA A 185 -12.17 -2.52 19.74
CA ALA A 185 -12.07 -2.63 21.19
C ALA A 185 -10.63 -2.97 21.57
N LEU A 186 -9.79 -1.95 21.76
CA LEU A 186 -8.48 -2.04 22.36
C LEU A 186 -8.68 -2.47 23.81
N GLY A 187 -8.66 -3.78 24.05
CA GLY A 187 -8.44 -4.36 25.37
C GLY A 187 -9.61 -4.33 26.35
N GLN A 188 -10.68 -5.08 26.10
CA GLN A 188 -11.49 -5.65 27.20
C GLN A 188 -10.84 -6.92 27.81
N GLY A 189 -9.65 -7.34 27.33
CA GLY A 189 -8.92 -8.51 27.81
C GLY A 189 -8.03 -8.30 29.06
N ALA A 190 -7.92 -7.07 29.58
CA ALA A 190 -7.15 -6.79 30.80
C ALA A 190 -8.09 -6.43 31.97
N SER A 191 -9.18 -7.17 32.13
CA SER A 191 -9.82 -7.25 33.44
C SER A 191 -8.89 -8.09 34.32
N LEU A 192 -8.12 -7.43 35.18
CA LEU A 192 -7.47 -8.05 36.32
C LEU A 192 -8.48 -8.98 36.98
N ALA A 193 -8.22 -10.29 36.90
CA ALA A 193 -8.94 -11.30 37.62
C ALA A 193 -8.82 -11.01 39.13
N LEU A 194 -9.78 -10.26 39.66
CA LEU A 194 -10.09 -10.28 41.09
C LEU A 194 -10.64 -11.68 41.39
N LEU A 195 -9.92 -12.35 42.28
CA LEU A 195 -10.17 -13.70 42.79
C LEU A 195 -11.66 -13.92 43.16
N PRO A 196 -12.23 -15.12 42.91
CA PRO A 196 -13.55 -15.45 43.42
C PRO A 196 -13.47 -15.73 44.93
N GLY A 197 -14.12 -14.87 45.71
CA GLY A 197 -14.49 -15.13 47.10
C GLY A 197 -15.93 -15.63 47.16
N THR A 198 -16.08 -16.92 47.46
CA THR A 198 -17.15 -17.61 48.20
C THR A 198 -18.55 -16.95 48.30
N ASP A 199 -19.50 -17.63 47.66
CA ASP A 199 -20.80 -18.13 48.15
C ASP A 199 -21.82 -17.22 48.87
N SER A 200 -23.02 -17.24 48.24
CA SER A 200 -24.39 -17.28 48.79
C SER A 200 -24.91 -16.09 49.61
N ASP A 201 -25.92 -15.38 49.11
CA ASP A 201 -27.30 -15.81 49.33
C ASP A 201 -28.33 -15.12 48.42
N MET A 202 -29.42 -15.85 48.18
CA MET A 202 -30.60 -15.54 47.38
C MET A 202 -31.36 -14.28 47.80
N ASP A 203 -31.94 -13.54 46.84
CA ASP A 203 -33.41 -13.46 46.73
C ASP A 203 -33.90 -12.83 45.41
N LEU A 204 -34.91 -13.48 44.84
CA LEU A 204 -35.66 -13.10 43.64
C LEU A 204 -37.00 -12.49 44.07
N ALA A 205 -37.36 -11.30 43.57
CA ALA A 205 -38.70 -10.97 43.04
C ALA A 205 -38.89 -9.45 42.91
N ALA A 206 -39.19 -8.96 41.70
CA ALA A 206 -40.45 -8.27 41.39
C ALA A 206 -40.39 -7.61 39.99
N LEU A 207 -41.49 -7.81 39.25
CA LEU A 207 -41.77 -7.30 37.90
C LEU A 207 -42.12 -5.81 37.88
N ALA A 208 -41.70 -5.10 36.83
CA ALA A 208 -42.49 -4.04 36.20
C ALA A 208 -42.01 -3.81 34.74
N PRO A 209 -42.91 -3.62 33.75
CA PRO A 209 -42.54 -3.20 32.41
C PRO A 209 -42.49 -1.67 32.36
N SER A 210 -41.36 -1.11 31.93
CA SER A 210 -41.19 0.33 31.76
C SER A 210 -40.77 0.61 30.33
N ASP A 211 -41.43 1.61 29.73
CA ASP A 211 -41.19 2.13 28.38
C ASP A 211 -39.70 2.46 28.13
N GLU A 212 -39.02 1.61 27.36
CA GLU A 212 -37.57 1.67 27.13
C GLU A 212 -37.20 1.96 25.67
N GLN A 213 -38.01 2.77 24.96
CA GLN A 213 -37.70 3.18 23.58
C GLN A 213 -37.50 4.68 23.37
N GLN A 214 -37.67 5.53 24.39
CA GLN A 214 -37.38 6.98 24.28
C GLN A 214 -36.17 7.44 25.13
N SER A 215 -35.67 6.63 26.06
CA SER A 215 -34.48 6.95 26.87
C SER A 215 -33.15 6.61 26.17
N ALA A 216 -33.15 5.65 25.24
CA ALA A 216 -31.96 5.27 24.48
C ALA A 216 -31.45 6.44 23.61
N GLN A 217 -32.34 7.27 23.06
CA GLN A 217 -31.96 8.41 22.23
C GLN A 217 -31.41 9.61 23.02
N GLN A 218 -31.70 9.70 24.33
CA GLN A 218 -31.20 10.78 25.19
C GLN A 218 -29.86 10.44 25.88
N GLN A 219 -29.50 9.15 26.00
CA GLN A 219 -28.18 8.74 26.51
C GLN A 219 -27.03 8.94 25.52
N TYR A 220 -27.32 9.17 24.22
CA TYR A 220 -26.30 9.49 23.21
C TYR A 220 -25.76 10.93 23.26
N HIS A 221 -26.37 11.82 24.05
CA HIS A 221 -26.01 13.25 24.07
C HIS A 221 -25.16 13.69 25.28
N GLY A 222 -24.82 12.79 26.21
CA GLY A 222 -24.22 13.17 27.50
C GLY A 222 -22.70 13.31 27.58
N ALA A 223 -21.92 12.63 26.71
CA ALA A 223 -20.47 12.53 26.90
C ALA A 223 -19.66 13.68 26.28
N ALA A 224 -20.13 14.27 25.18
CA ALA A 224 -19.43 15.36 24.50
C ALA A 224 -19.46 16.67 25.30
N HIS A 225 -20.49 16.88 26.12
CA HIS A 225 -20.67 18.14 26.85
C HIS A 225 -19.74 18.26 28.09
N GLY A 226 -19.36 17.14 28.72
CA GLY A 226 -18.48 17.13 29.89
C GLY A 226 -16.98 17.24 29.57
N LEU A 227 -16.57 16.99 28.33
CA LEU A 227 -15.16 16.88 27.93
C LEU A 227 -14.56 18.18 27.35
N HIS A 228 -15.36 19.25 27.22
CA HIS A 228 -14.91 20.55 26.69
C HIS A 228 -14.08 21.36 27.69
N GLN A 229 -14.00 20.96 28.98
CA GLN A 229 -13.32 21.73 30.02
C GLN A 229 -11.85 21.34 30.28
N GLN A 230 -11.33 20.24 29.71
CA GLN A 230 -9.97 19.78 30.03
C GLN A 230 -8.93 20.30 29.02
N GLN A 231 -8.52 21.56 29.22
CA GLN A 231 -7.58 22.32 28.37
C GLN A 231 -6.10 21.83 28.32
N ARG A 232 -5.78 20.56 28.61
CA ARG A 232 -4.37 20.10 28.55
C ARG A 232 -4.21 18.65 28.07
N GLY A 233 -3.94 18.50 26.77
CA GLY A 233 -2.62 18.02 26.32
C GLY A 233 -2.29 16.53 26.27
N ASP A 234 -3.24 15.59 26.29
CA ASP A 234 -2.96 14.19 25.89
C ASP A 234 -4.13 13.57 25.14
N TYR A 235 -4.12 13.71 23.81
CA TYR A 235 -5.22 13.28 22.92
C TYR A 235 -5.35 11.76 22.78
N ARG A 236 -4.42 10.97 23.35
CA ARG A 236 -4.45 9.50 23.30
C ARG A 236 -5.34 8.86 24.39
N GLN A 237 -5.79 9.66 25.36
CA GLN A 237 -6.56 9.16 26.51
C GLN A 237 -8.05 9.48 26.44
N LEU A 238 -8.57 9.92 25.28
CA LEU A 238 -10.01 10.09 25.11
C LEU A 238 -10.70 8.72 25.24
N PRO A 239 -11.66 8.53 26.17
CA PRO A 239 -12.46 7.33 26.22
C PRO A 239 -13.40 7.34 25.02
N VAL A 240 -12.94 6.82 23.89
CA VAL A 240 -13.80 6.49 22.76
C VAL A 240 -14.72 5.37 23.26
N GLN A 241 -15.96 5.70 23.59
CA GLN A 241 -16.96 4.66 23.85
C GLN A 241 -17.04 3.81 22.59
N ALA A 242 -16.60 2.56 22.71
CA ALA A 242 -16.66 1.60 21.61
C ALA A 242 -18.13 1.44 21.22
N VAL A 243 -18.51 2.10 20.12
CA VAL A 243 -19.80 1.84 19.49
C VAL A 243 -19.70 0.44 18.92
N GLN A 244 -20.32 -0.52 19.61
CA GLN A 244 -20.38 -1.88 19.10
C GLN A 244 -21.16 -1.86 17.79
N ARG A 245 -20.51 -2.30 16.71
CA ARG A 245 -21.23 -2.48 15.45
C ARG A 245 -22.28 -3.58 15.64
N PRO A 246 -23.44 -3.48 14.98
CA PRO A 246 -24.41 -4.56 14.96
C PRO A 246 -23.72 -5.88 14.55
N PRO A 247 -23.98 -7.00 15.24
CA PRO A 247 -23.41 -8.28 14.87
C PRO A 247 -23.73 -8.60 13.40
N GLY A 248 -22.71 -8.96 12.62
CA GLY A 248 -22.83 -9.22 11.18
C GLY A 248 -22.52 -8.03 10.27
N SER A 249 -22.25 -6.83 10.81
CA SER A 249 -21.78 -5.70 9.98
C SER A 249 -20.45 -6.06 9.31
N ARG A 250 -20.34 -5.84 7.99
CA ARG A 250 -19.07 -6.03 7.27
C ARG A 250 -18.08 -4.92 7.60
N PRO A 251 -16.76 -5.19 7.57
CA PRO A 251 -15.77 -4.12 7.59
C PRO A 251 -16.01 -3.18 6.40
N LEU A 252 -15.91 -1.87 6.64
CA LEU A 252 -16.03 -0.87 5.58
C LEU A 252 -14.61 -0.51 5.13
N SER A 253 -14.37 -0.53 3.81
CA SER A 253 -13.11 -0.05 3.24
C SER A 253 -13.22 1.44 2.97
N ILE A 254 -12.55 2.25 3.79
CA ILE A 254 -12.53 3.71 3.68
C ILE A 254 -11.20 4.16 3.09
N VAL A 255 -11.24 4.85 1.96
CA VAL A 255 -10.12 5.51 1.32
C VAL A 255 -10.13 6.99 1.70
N LEU A 256 -9.13 7.44 2.46
CA LEU A 256 -8.98 8.85 2.81
C LEU A 256 -8.13 9.59 1.78
N GLN A 257 -8.63 10.75 1.35
CA GLN A 257 -7.95 11.61 0.37
C GLN A 257 -7.97 13.06 0.83
N VAL A 258 -6.81 13.56 1.27
CA VAL A 258 -6.65 14.99 1.57
C VAL A 258 -6.56 15.76 0.25
N VAL A 259 -7.30 16.87 0.16
CA VAL A 259 -7.31 17.79 -0.97
C VAL A 259 -6.72 19.12 -0.52
N THR A 260 -5.61 19.53 -1.14
CA THR A 260 -4.88 20.74 -0.77
C THR A 260 -5.46 21.97 -1.46
N PRO A 261 -5.16 23.20 -0.98
CA PRO A 261 -5.61 24.42 -1.65
C PRO A 261 -5.09 24.52 -3.09
N GLN A 262 -3.87 24.04 -3.35
CA GLN A 262 -3.29 24.00 -4.69
C GLN A 262 -4.04 23.04 -5.61
N ALA A 263 -4.50 21.89 -5.10
CA ALA A 263 -5.32 20.96 -5.87
C ALA A 263 -6.69 21.57 -6.22
N LEU A 264 -7.32 22.28 -5.28
CA LEU A 264 -8.59 22.98 -5.52
C LEU A 264 -8.46 24.13 -6.53
N ALA A 265 -7.29 24.78 -6.58
CA ALA A 265 -6.99 25.86 -7.52
C ALA A 265 -6.47 25.38 -8.88
N ASP A 266 -6.29 24.06 -9.09
CA ASP A 266 -5.72 23.52 -10.32
C ASP A 266 -6.74 23.53 -11.47
N ILE A 267 -6.64 24.55 -12.30
CA ILE A 267 -7.46 24.70 -13.51
C ILE A 267 -7.06 23.73 -14.64
N SER A 268 -5.92 23.06 -14.56
CA SER A 268 -5.45 22.15 -15.61
C SER A 268 -6.11 20.77 -15.56
N GLY A 269 -6.83 20.46 -14.47
CA GLY A 269 -7.42 19.14 -14.23
C GLY A 269 -6.40 18.06 -13.86
N THR A 270 -5.16 18.43 -13.56
CA THR A 270 -4.08 17.49 -13.26
C THR A 270 -4.22 16.89 -11.88
N ALA A 271 -4.50 17.72 -10.89
CA ALA A 271 -4.84 17.30 -9.54
C ALA A 271 -6.06 16.35 -9.56
N THR A 272 -7.06 16.66 -10.39
CA THR A 272 -8.23 15.81 -10.61
C THR A 272 -7.84 14.43 -11.14
N ARG A 273 -7.01 14.38 -12.19
CA ARG A 273 -6.50 13.13 -12.79
C ARG A 273 -5.66 12.30 -11.84
N CYS A 274 -4.68 12.93 -11.19
CA CYS A 274 -3.88 12.31 -10.13
C CYS A 274 -4.76 11.70 -9.06
N THR A 275 -5.80 12.43 -8.63
CA THR A 275 -6.68 12.00 -7.55
C THR A 275 -7.53 10.82 -7.98
N ALA A 276 -8.10 10.81 -9.19
CA ALA A 276 -8.86 9.69 -9.71
C ALA A 276 -8.03 8.40 -9.77
N LEU A 277 -6.81 8.46 -10.33
CA LEU A 277 -5.90 7.30 -10.42
C LEU A 277 -5.41 6.84 -9.04
N SER A 278 -5.14 7.78 -8.13
CA SER A 278 -4.76 7.50 -6.74
C SER A 278 -5.89 6.84 -5.95
N LEU A 279 -7.15 7.26 -6.16
CA LEU A 279 -8.30 6.60 -5.55
C LEU A 279 -8.47 5.18 -6.07
N TYR A 280 -8.32 4.97 -7.38
CA TYR A 280 -8.40 3.64 -7.97
C TYR A 280 -7.36 2.68 -7.38
N SER A 281 -6.10 3.11 -7.21
CA SER A 281 -5.05 2.26 -6.64
C SER A 281 -5.28 1.93 -5.16
N LYS A 282 -5.86 2.87 -4.40
CA LYS A 282 -6.20 2.65 -2.97
C LYS A 282 -7.48 1.83 -2.78
N ALA A 283 -8.39 1.88 -3.74
CA ALA A 283 -9.64 1.14 -3.69
C ALA A 283 -9.38 -0.36 -3.77
N GLN A 284 -10.05 -1.12 -2.91
CA GLN A 284 -9.96 -2.56 -2.88
C GLN A 284 -11.03 -3.14 -3.80
N CYS A 285 -10.66 -4.07 -4.67
CA CYS A 285 -11.61 -4.99 -5.26
C CYS A 285 -11.38 -6.33 -4.59
N ARG A 286 -12.43 -6.91 -4.03
CA ARG A 286 -12.38 -8.29 -3.59
C ARG A 286 -12.69 -9.16 -4.82
N PRO A 287 -11.77 -10.02 -5.27
CA PRO A 287 -12.05 -10.91 -6.39
C PRO A 287 -13.27 -11.76 -6.05
N VAL A 288 -14.27 -11.74 -6.92
CA VAL A 288 -15.46 -12.60 -6.76
C VAL A 288 -15.04 -14.04 -7.04
N PRO A 289 -15.39 -15.00 -6.17
CA PRO A 289 -15.02 -16.41 -6.35
C PRO A 289 -15.42 -16.98 -7.72
N GLU A 290 -16.49 -16.49 -8.34
CA GLU A 290 -16.95 -16.95 -9.66
C GLU A 290 -15.99 -16.59 -10.81
N GLN A 291 -15.22 -15.49 -10.70
CA GLN A 291 -14.15 -15.21 -11.68
C GLN A 291 -13.00 -16.24 -11.58
N GLN A 292 -12.83 -16.90 -10.44
CA GLN A 292 -11.87 -18.00 -10.25
C GLN A 292 -12.42 -19.37 -10.69
N GLN A 293 -13.75 -19.53 -10.82
CA GLN A 293 -14.39 -20.80 -11.18
C GLN A 293 -14.48 -21.08 -12.69
N LEU A 294 -14.15 -20.11 -13.55
CA LEU A 294 -14.12 -20.31 -15.00
C LEU A 294 -12.88 -21.08 -15.52
N THR A 295 -12.04 -21.59 -14.62
CA THR A 295 -10.85 -22.38 -14.93
C THR A 295 -10.78 -23.67 -14.12
N GLY A 296 -11.65 -24.64 -14.41
CA GLY A 296 -11.43 -26.05 -14.05
C GLY A 296 -12.66 -26.80 -13.55
N PRO A 297 -12.68 -28.14 -13.67
CA PRO A 297 -13.82 -28.96 -13.24
C PRO A 297 -13.94 -28.98 -11.71
N GLU A 298 -15.13 -28.63 -11.23
CA GLU A 298 -15.74 -28.94 -9.92
C GLU A 298 -14.87 -29.80 -8.97
N LEU A 299 -13.95 -29.16 -8.25
CA LEU A 299 -13.29 -29.73 -7.08
C LEU A 299 -13.87 -29.07 -5.83
N ALA A 300 -14.22 -29.93 -4.86
CA ALA A 300 -15.05 -29.68 -3.68
C ALA A 300 -14.89 -28.30 -2.98
N ALA A 301 -16.03 -27.67 -2.71
CA ALA A 301 -16.21 -26.27 -2.32
C ALA A 301 -15.92 -25.91 -0.84
N ASP A 302 -15.11 -26.68 -0.09
CA ASP A 302 -15.10 -26.60 1.39
C ASP A 302 -13.98 -25.75 2.04
N ALA A 303 -13.15 -25.04 1.28
CA ALA A 303 -12.16 -24.13 1.86
C ALA A 303 -12.12 -22.78 1.11
N ALA A 304 -12.80 -21.77 1.66
CA ALA A 304 -12.65 -20.40 1.18
C ALA A 304 -11.18 -19.99 1.32
N ALA A 305 -10.52 -19.70 0.19
CA ALA A 305 -9.15 -19.21 0.19
C ALA A 305 -9.02 -17.99 1.11
N PRO A 306 -7.94 -17.87 1.90
CA PRO A 306 -7.75 -16.73 2.78
C PRO A 306 -7.74 -15.46 1.93
N SER A 307 -8.72 -14.57 2.15
CA SER A 307 -8.74 -13.26 1.50
C SER A 307 -7.50 -12.50 1.95
N LEU A 308 -6.58 -12.23 1.03
CA LEU A 308 -5.39 -11.43 1.32
C LEU A 308 -5.82 -10.06 1.82
N PRO A 309 -5.58 -9.73 3.10
CA PRO A 309 -6.00 -8.45 3.62
C PRO A 309 -5.14 -7.36 2.97
N LEU A 310 -5.80 -6.37 2.35
CA LEU A 310 -5.22 -5.04 2.07
C LEU A 310 -4.19 -4.94 0.93
N CYS A 311 -4.27 -5.77 -0.11
CA CYS A 311 -3.49 -5.53 -1.33
C CYS A 311 -4.17 -4.45 -2.19
N SER A 312 -3.47 -3.34 -2.43
CA SER A 312 -3.87 -2.41 -3.48
C SER A 312 -3.76 -3.11 -4.82
N GLN A 313 -4.80 -3.01 -5.64
CA GLN A 313 -4.75 -3.59 -6.97
C GLN A 313 -4.33 -2.53 -8.00
N PRO A 314 -3.40 -2.88 -8.88
CA PRO A 314 -2.79 -1.94 -9.81
C PRO A 314 -3.72 -1.56 -10.97
N LEU A 315 -3.48 -0.37 -11.50
CA LEU A 315 -4.01 0.09 -12.79
C LEU A 315 -3.44 -0.73 -13.96
N MET A 316 -2.17 -1.13 -13.87
CA MET A 316 -1.46 -1.96 -14.85
C MET A 316 -0.36 -2.78 -14.18
N VAL A 317 0.06 -3.86 -14.84
CA VAL A 317 1.16 -4.73 -14.42
C VAL A 317 2.19 -4.86 -15.53
N LEU A 318 3.38 -5.36 -15.23
CA LEU A 318 4.41 -5.63 -16.24
C LEU A 318 4.06 -6.86 -17.08
N ALA A 319 4.14 -6.74 -18.41
CA ALA A 319 3.70 -7.80 -19.33
C ALA A 319 4.62 -9.04 -19.30
N ASN A 320 5.94 -8.84 -19.30
CA ASN A 320 6.93 -9.93 -19.40
C ASN A 320 6.94 -10.92 -18.22
N ALA A 321 6.36 -10.56 -17.08
CA ALA A 321 6.25 -11.43 -15.90
C ALA A 321 4.81 -11.94 -15.69
N ALA A 322 3.83 -11.24 -16.28
CA ALA A 322 2.45 -11.66 -16.35
C ALA A 322 2.21 -12.57 -17.56
N ALA A 323 3.03 -13.62 -17.74
CA ALA A 323 2.74 -14.73 -18.65
C ALA A 323 1.47 -15.46 -18.18
N LEU A 324 0.35 -14.75 -18.25
CA LEU A 324 -0.99 -15.25 -18.13
C LEU A 324 -1.12 -16.22 -19.30
N PRO A 325 -1.53 -17.47 -19.05
CA PRO A 325 -1.97 -18.32 -20.14
C PRO A 325 -3.16 -17.60 -20.80
N HIS A 326 -2.92 -16.89 -21.89
CA HIS A 326 -3.94 -16.11 -22.59
C HIS A 326 -5.10 -17.04 -22.93
N ARG A 327 -6.32 -16.67 -22.55
CA ARG A 327 -7.52 -17.51 -22.66
C ARG A 327 -7.79 -17.95 -24.11
N GLN A 328 -7.44 -17.10 -25.09
CA GLN A 328 -7.54 -17.43 -26.51
C GLN A 328 -6.39 -18.32 -26.99
N ASP A 329 -5.17 -18.06 -26.50
CA ASP A 329 -4.02 -18.91 -26.81
C ASP A 329 -4.13 -20.27 -26.15
N VAL A 330 -4.68 -20.45 -24.94
CA VAL A 330 -4.86 -21.82 -24.39
C VAL A 330 -5.83 -22.63 -25.24
N GLN A 331 -6.88 -22.03 -25.82
CA GLN A 331 -7.78 -22.75 -26.73
C GLN A 331 -7.16 -22.99 -28.11
N GLN A 332 -6.48 -22.00 -28.70
CA GLN A 332 -5.79 -22.18 -29.99
C GLN A 332 -4.55 -23.07 -29.87
N GLN A 333 -3.80 -22.95 -28.79
CA GLN A 333 -2.61 -23.74 -28.44
C GLN A 333 -3.03 -25.13 -27.96
N GLN A 334 -4.18 -25.33 -27.30
CA GLN A 334 -4.75 -26.68 -27.11
C GLN A 334 -5.19 -27.26 -28.45
N GLN A 335 -5.85 -26.51 -29.34
CA GLN A 335 -6.19 -27.00 -30.68
C GLN A 335 -4.95 -27.34 -31.50
N GLN A 336 -3.90 -26.50 -31.46
CA GLN A 336 -2.64 -26.75 -32.14
C GLN A 336 -1.84 -27.88 -31.46
N GLN A 337 -1.85 -28.00 -30.14
CA GLN A 337 -1.21 -29.12 -29.43
C GLN A 337 -1.95 -30.42 -29.70
N GLN A 338 -3.29 -30.40 -29.83
CA GLN A 338 -4.06 -31.58 -30.21
C GLN A 338 -3.76 -31.98 -31.66
N GLN A 339 -3.71 -31.01 -32.59
CA GLN A 339 -3.29 -31.27 -33.98
C GLN A 339 -1.82 -31.72 -34.10
N GLN A 340 -0.93 -31.18 -33.26
CA GLN A 340 0.48 -31.59 -33.20
C GLN A 340 0.65 -32.93 -32.49
N GLN A 341 -0.16 -33.29 -31.49
CA GLN A 341 -0.14 -34.62 -30.87
C GLN A 341 -0.58 -35.68 -31.87
N ASP A 342 -1.60 -35.41 -32.69
CA ASP A 342 -2.01 -36.29 -33.78
C ASP A 342 -0.90 -36.47 -34.85
N GLN A 343 -0.09 -35.43 -35.11
CA GLN A 343 1.07 -35.54 -36.01
C GLN A 343 2.29 -36.21 -35.35
N ARG A 344 2.55 -35.96 -34.05
CA ARG A 344 3.71 -36.49 -33.31
C ARG A 344 3.61 -37.98 -32.99
N GLN A 345 2.41 -38.57 -33.02
CA GLN A 345 2.26 -40.04 -32.97
C GLN A 345 2.94 -40.75 -34.16
N SER A 346 3.35 -40.03 -35.20
CA SER A 346 4.06 -40.60 -36.37
C SER A 346 5.59 -40.47 -36.34
N THR A 347 6.17 -39.65 -35.45
CA THR A 347 7.63 -39.39 -35.41
C THR A 347 8.13 -39.31 -33.97
N GLY A 348 8.66 -40.42 -33.45
CA GLY A 348 9.11 -40.56 -32.06
C GLY A 348 10.40 -39.80 -31.70
N LEU A 349 10.38 -38.47 -31.74
CA LEU A 349 11.44 -37.61 -31.21
C LEU A 349 10.83 -36.57 -30.26
N CYS A 350 11.07 -36.78 -28.96
CA CYS A 350 10.65 -35.89 -27.89
C CYS A 350 11.72 -34.82 -27.66
N SER A 351 11.58 -33.65 -28.28
CA SER A 351 12.35 -32.46 -27.93
C SER A 351 11.59 -31.69 -26.84
N THR A 352 12.02 -31.86 -25.58
CA THR A 352 11.65 -30.98 -24.48
C THR A 352 12.48 -29.69 -24.60
N GLU A 353 12.16 -28.84 -25.58
CA GLU A 353 12.70 -27.49 -25.61
C GLU A 353 12.05 -26.69 -24.48
N GLY A 354 12.92 -26.06 -23.68
CA GLY A 354 12.64 -25.59 -22.33
C GLY A 354 11.61 -24.48 -22.30
N GLN A 355 10.41 -24.84 -21.86
CA GLN A 355 9.48 -23.90 -21.28
C GLN A 355 10.13 -23.38 -20.00
N THR A 356 10.69 -22.18 -20.04
CA THR A 356 11.20 -21.51 -18.86
C THR A 356 10.02 -21.29 -17.93
N ASP A 357 9.95 -22.05 -16.84
CA ASP A 357 8.95 -21.83 -15.80
C ASP A 357 9.01 -20.36 -15.40
N ALA A 358 7.90 -19.65 -15.58
CA ALA A 358 7.79 -18.24 -15.24
C ALA A 358 7.75 -18.09 -13.72
N SER A 359 8.94 -18.19 -13.10
CA SER A 359 9.12 -17.94 -11.67
C SER A 359 8.83 -16.49 -11.34
N ARG A 360 7.92 -16.24 -10.40
CA ARG A 360 7.73 -14.90 -9.82
C ARG A 360 8.47 -14.77 -8.50
N ALA A 361 8.94 -13.55 -8.26
CA ALA A 361 9.55 -13.13 -7.00
C ALA A 361 8.56 -12.26 -6.21
N LEU A 362 8.52 -12.43 -4.89
CA LEU A 362 7.97 -11.44 -3.98
C LEU A 362 9.12 -10.53 -3.52
N HIS A 363 9.04 -9.24 -3.82
CA HIS A 363 9.96 -8.22 -3.35
C HIS A 363 9.40 -7.55 -2.10
N CYS A 364 10.19 -7.49 -1.04
CA CYS A 364 9.97 -6.68 0.15
C CYS A 364 11.03 -5.58 0.18
N PHE A 365 10.65 -4.35 0.47
CA PHE A 365 11.60 -3.30 0.81
C PHE A 365 11.23 -2.68 2.15
N TYR A 366 12.24 -2.43 2.98
CA TYR A 366 12.05 -1.82 4.29
C TYR A 366 13.04 -0.68 4.54
N VAL A 367 12.64 0.23 5.42
CA VAL A 367 13.49 1.31 5.93
C VAL A 367 13.52 1.23 7.45
N LEU A 368 14.71 1.13 8.03
CA LEU A 368 14.88 1.12 9.49
C LEU A 368 14.22 2.36 10.13
N PRO A 369 13.66 2.23 11.35
CA PRO A 369 12.97 3.34 12.00
C PRO A 369 13.89 4.55 12.18
N PRO A 370 13.37 5.78 12.05
CA PRO A 370 14.11 6.95 12.47
C PRO A 370 14.42 6.90 13.97
N ARG A 371 15.52 7.55 14.37
CA ARG A 371 15.95 7.60 15.78
C ARG A 371 14.81 8.09 16.67
N GLY A 372 14.54 7.35 17.74
CA GLY A 372 13.47 7.67 18.69
C GLY A 372 12.12 7.05 18.38
N THR A 373 12.00 6.25 17.31
CA THR A 373 10.77 5.53 16.97
C THR A 373 11.02 4.02 16.90
N SER A 374 9.97 3.24 17.13
CA SER A 374 9.95 1.79 16.90
C SER A 374 9.22 1.40 15.61
N LEU A 375 8.74 2.39 14.84
CA LEU A 375 7.90 2.20 13.67
C LEU A 375 8.77 1.95 12.42
N LEU A 376 8.64 0.75 11.87
CA LEU A 376 9.34 0.26 10.71
C LEU A 376 8.41 0.35 9.49
N ALA A 377 8.84 1.01 8.42
CA ALA A 377 8.08 1.07 7.17
C ALA A 377 8.49 -0.10 6.25
N LEU A 378 7.51 -0.83 5.74
CA LEU A 378 7.71 -1.91 4.78
C LEU A 378 6.74 -1.77 3.60
N ALA A 379 7.17 -2.23 2.44
CA ALA A 379 6.32 -2.39 1.28
C ALA A 379 6.68 -3.67 0.53
N PHE A 380 5.69 -4.25 -0.12
CA PHE A 380 5.75 -5.51 -0.84
C PHE A 380 5.21 -5.32 -2.26
N THR A 381 5.83 -6.01 -3.20
CA THR A 381 5.32 -6.18 -4.56
C THR A 381 5.76 -7.51 -5.12
N ASP A 382 4.97 -8.13 -5.99
CA ASP A 382 5.50 -9.21 -6.81
C ASP A 382 6.33 -8.62 -7.98
N SER A 383 7.05 -9.48 -8.71
CA SER A 383 7.90 -9.07 -9.83
C SER A 383 7.13 -8.45 -11.01
N CYS A 384 5.79 -8.61 -11.04
CA CYS A 384 4.92 -8.01 -12.04
C CYS A 384 4.32 -6.66 -11.62
N GLY A 385 4.30 -6.37 -10.31
CA GLY A 385 3.53 -5.26 -9.75
C GLY A 385 2.03 -5.52 -9.66
N GLU A 386 1.60 -6.78 -9.75
CA GLU A 386 0.22 -7.23 -9.55
C GLU A 386 -0.20 -7.08 -8.09
N LEU A 387 0.73 -7.42 -7.18
CA LEU A 387 0.54 -7.20 -5.77
C LEU A 387 1.24 -5.91 -5.36
N LEU A 388 0.55 -5.04 -4.66
CA LEU A 388 1.13 -3.88 -4.00
C LEU A 388 0.58 -3.79 -2.58
N HIS A 389 1.46 -3.80 -1.60
CA HIS A 389 1.08 -3.69 -0.19
C HIS A 389 2.11 -2.85 0.55
N ALA A 390 1.68 -2.02 1.50
CA ALA A 390 2.58 -1.30 2.38
C ALA A 390 1.99 -1.24 3.78
N GLU A 391 2.85 -1.36 4.78
CA GLU A 391 2.47 -1.40 6.18
C GLU A 391 3.55 -0.78 7.08
N VAL A 392 3.14 -0.43 8.29
CA VAL A 392 4.04 0.01 9.36
C VAL A 392 4.00 -1.03 10.47
N LEU A 393 5.17 -1.55 10.84
CA LEU A 393 5.31 -2.48 11.95
C LEU A 393 5.87 -1.76 13.17
N ASP A 394 5.30 -2.02 14.36
CA ASP A 394 5.88 -1.56 15.62
C ASP A 394 6.82 -2.63 16.18
N ILE A 395 8.12 -2.38 16.09
CA ILE A 395 9.17 -3.28 16.58
C ILE A 395 9.02 -3.52 18.09
N ALA A 396 8.60 -2.52 18.86
CA ALA A 396 8.47 -2.63 20.31
C ALA A 396 7.28 -3.54 20.69
N ALA A 397 6.12 -3.34 20.05
CA ALA A 397 4.95 -4.17 20.27
C ALA A 397 5.17 -5.62 19.83
N ALA A 398 5.82 -5.84 18.68
CA ALA A 398 6.12 -7.18 18.18
C ALA A 398 7.06 -7.98 19.11
N CYS A 399 7.93 -7.30 19.87
CA CYS A 399 8.79 -7.96 20.87
C CYS A 399 8.02 -8.48 22.08
N LEU A 400 6.85 -7.90 22.39
CA LEU A 400 6.05 -8.30 23.55
C LEU A 400 5.19 -9.52 23.23
N SER A 401 4.69 -9.65 22.00
CA SER A 401 3.82 -10.75 21.58
C SER A 401 4.57 -12.06 21.32
N SER A 402 5.87 -12.01 21.00
CA SER A 402 6.71 -13.20 20.76
C SER A 402 7.15 -13.93 22.03
N LEU A 403 6.86 -13.42 23.24
CA LEU A 403 7.22 -14.08 24.49
C LEU A 403 6.30 -15.27 24.87
N SER A 404 5.42 -15.71 23.97
CA SER A 404 4.57 -16.88 24.22
C SER A 404 5.36 -18.20 24.02
N SER A 405 5.45 -18.97 25.11
CA SER A 405 6.10 -20.27 25.43
C SER A 405 7.01 -21.06 24.47
N THR A 406 6.94 -20.94 23.14
CA THR A 406 7.79 -21.71 22.20
C THR A 406 9.08 -20.96 21.81
N ASP A 407 9.09 -19.63 21.88
CA ASP A 407 10.27 -18.79 21.55
C ASP A 407 11.31 -18.69 22.69
N SER A 408 11.06 -19.31 23.84
CA SER A 408 11.97 -19.27 24.99
C SER A 408 13.33 -19.93 24.72
N LEU A 409 13.41 -20.88 23.78
CA LEU A 409 14.68 -21.52 23.39
C LEU A 409 15.51 -20.63 22.45
N LEU A 410 14.86 -19.87 21.56
CA LEU A 410 15.54 -18.91 20.66
C LEU A 410 16.07 -17.69 21.42
N ASN A 411 15.35 -17.22 22.45
CA ASN A 411 15.81 -16.12 23.30
C ASN A 411 16.89 -16.55 24.31
N ALA A 412 16.94 -17.82 24.72
CA ALA A 412 17.94 -18.33 25.66
C ALA A 412 19.30 -18.63 25.02
N ALA A 413 19.36 -18.94 23.72
CA ALA A 413 20.61 -19.23 23.02
C ALA A 413 21.43 -17.96 22.67
N VAL A 414 20.79 -16.78 22.67
CA VAL A 414 21.47 -15.48 22.50
C VAL A 414 21.68 -14.86 23.88
N GLY A 415 22.61 -15.42 24.65
CA GLY A 415 22.93 -14.93 26.00
C GLY A 415 23.36 -13.47 26.00
N GLU A 416 22.71 -12.67 26.87
CA GLU A 416 23.03 -11.30 27.40
C GLU A 416 23.60 -10.19 26.50
N ALA A 417 23.98 -10.45 25.25
CA ALA A 417 24.09 -9.44 24.23
C ALA A 417 22.67 -9.10 23.79
N ALA A 418 22.03 -8.19 24.53
CA ALA A 418 20.77 -7.56 24.17
C ALA A 418 20.78 -7.24 22.67
N GLY A 419 20.14 -8.10 21.87
CA GLY A 419 20.30 -8.10 20.42
C GLY A 419 20.02 -6.71 19.88
N LEU A 420 20.99 -6.15 19.17
CA LEU A 420 20.94 -4.80 18.62
C LEU A 420 19.56 -4.57 17.98
N PRO A 421 18.93 -3.39 18.16
CA PRO A 421 17.62 -3.06 17.58
C PRO A 421 17.50 -3.45 16.09
N VAL A 422 18.62 -3.39 15.37
CA VAL A 422 18.75 -3.79 13.97
C VAL A 422 18.47 -5.28 13.75
N THR A 423 19.06 -6.18 14.54
CA THR A 423 18.82 -7.63 14.40
C THR A 423 17.36 -7.98 14.65
N ARG A 424 16.73 -7.30 15.63
CA ARG A 424 15.29 -7.47 15.91
C ARG A 424 14.43 -7.00 14.73
N ALA A 425 14.77 -5.85 14.15
CA ALA A 425 14.10 -5.35 12.96
C ALA A 425 14.23 -6.34 11.78
N CYS A 426 15.43 -6.86 11.50
CA CYS A 426 15.67 -7.83 10.42
C CYS A 426 14.85 -9.12 10.61
N ARG A 427 14.80 -9.65 11.84
CA ARG A 427 13.95 -10.82 12.16
C ARG A 427 12.48 -10.56 11.93
N LEU A 428 11.99 -9.39 12.35
CA LEU A 428 10.60 -9.00 12.16
C LEU A 428 10.25 -8.87 10.68
N VAL A 429 11.11 -8.21 9.89
CA VAL A 429 10.96 -8.11 8.42
C VAL A 429 10.91 -9.48 7.78
N LEU A 430 11.84 -10.37 8.14
CA LEU A 430 11.93 -11.72 7.58
C LEU A 430 10.69 -12.55 7.90
N ARG A 431 10.29 -12.58 9.17
CA ARG A 431 9.07 -13.27 9.61
C ARG A 431 7.85 -12.77 8.86
N ARG A 432 7.65 -11.45 8.83
CA ARG A 432 6.49 -10.85 8.16
C ARG A 432 6.48 -11.13 6.65
N SER A 433 7.65 -11.05 6.02
CA SER A 433 7.84 -11.40 4.61
C SER A 433 7.49 -12.85 4.32
N LEU A 434 7.91 -13.79 5.18
CA LEU A 434 7.62 -15.22 5.02
C LEU A 434 6.14 -15.55 5.26
N GLU A 435 5.50 -14.90 6.23
CA GLU A 435 4.06 -15.02 6.47
C GLU A 435 3.26 -14.58 5.23
N LEU A 436 3.58 -13.41 4.67
CA LEU A 436 2.93 -12.91 3.46
C LEU A 436 3.25 -13.81 2.25
N PHE A 437 4.51 -14.18 2.05
CA PHE A 437 4.94 -15.08 0.97
C PHE A 437 4.19 -16.39 1.00
N SER A 438 4.09 -17.04 2.17
CA SER A 438 3.38 -18.31 2.32
C SER A 438 1.88 -18.16 2.05
N THR A 439 1.27 -17.06 2.50
CA THR A 439 -0.15 -16.78 2.25
C THR A 439 -0.41 -16.55 0.76
N LEU A 440 0.45 -15.79 0.09
CA LEU A 440 0.35 -15.51 -1.34
C LEU A 440 0.58 -16.75 -2.19
N ARG A 441 1.59 -17.55 -1.82
CA ARG A 441 1.89 -18.82 -2.47
C ARG A 441 0.73 -19.82 -2.35
N ALA A 442 0.09 -19.87 -1.19
CA ALA A 442 -1.11 -20.69 -0.99
C ALA A 442 -2.33 -20.17 -1.77
N ALA A 443 -2.40 -18.87 -2.04
CA ALA A 443 -3.48 -18.25 -2.81
C ALA A 443 -3.24 -18.23 -4.33
N SER A 444 -2.00 -18.43 -4.79
CA SER A 444 -1.67 -18.42 -6.22
C SER A 444 -2.08 -19.72 -6.91
N ASN A 445 -2.45 -19.62 -8.18
CA ASN A 445 -2.73 -20.76 -9.04
C ASN A 445 -1.88 -20.66 -10.32
N PRO A 446 -0.83 -21.48 -10.49
CA PRO A 446 -0.41 -22.58 -9.61
C PRO A 446 0.19 -22.10 -8.28
N PRO A 447 0.19 -22.94 -7.23
CA PRO A 447 0.76 -22.59 -5.92
C PRO A 447 2.27 -22.38 -5.97
N ASP A 448 2.97 -22.80 -7.03
CA ASP A 448 4.42 -22.62 -7.16
C ASP A 448 4.81 -21.40 -7.99
N LEU A 449 3.84 -20.54 -8.33
CA LEU A 449 4.09 -19.32 -9.11
C LEU A 449 5.09 -18.40 -8.41
N LEU A 450 5.00 -18.28 -7.08
CA LEU A 450 5.95 -17.53 -6.25
C LEU A 450 7.06 -18.46 -5.74
N SER A 451 8.25 -18.32 -6.32
CA SER A 451 9.40 -19.18 -6.05
C SER A 451 10.51 -18.49 -5.27
N SER A 452 10.56 -17.15 -5.28
CA SER A 452 11.62 -16.41 -4.59
C SER A 452 11.08 -15.25 -3.76
N LEU A 453 11.77 -14.95 -2.67
CA LEU A 453 11.53 -13.83 -1.78
C LEU A 453 12.79 -12.95 -1.72
N VAL A 454 12.67 -11.73 -2.22
CA VAL A 454 13.77 -10.75 -2.26
C VAL A 454 13.50 -9.66 -1.23
N ILE A 455 14.33 -9.57 -0.19
CA ILE A 455 14.21 -8.55 0.85
C ILE A 455 15.30 -7.49 0.66
N ALA A 456 14.90 -6.26 0.40
CA ALA A 456 15.78 -5.13 0.16
C ALA A 456 15.73 -4.11 1.32
N GLY A 457 16.89 -3.64 1.77
CA GLY A 457 17.02 -2.59 2.77
C GLY A 457 17.68 -1.33 2.20
N ARG A 458 17.25 -0.17 2.68
CA ARG A 458 17.85 1.13 2.33
C ARG A 458 19.25 1.27 2.94
N VAL A 459 20.30 1.30 2.10
CA VAL A 459 21.69 1.62 2.49
C VAL A 459 22.10 0.90 3.79
N MET A 460 22.22 -0.42 3.72
CA MET A 460 22.37 -1.25 4.92
C MET A 460 23.66 -0.95 5.69
N GLY A 461 23.52 -0.77 7.00
CA GLY A 461 24.66 -0.63 7.91
C GLY A 461 25.54 -1.89 7.97
N ARG A 462 26.73 -1.81 8.58
CA ARG A 462 27.56 -3.00 8.83
C ARG A 462 26.84 -4.01 9.73
N GLU A 463 26.21 -3.53 10.80
CA GLU A 463 25.47 -4.38 11.75
C GLU A 463 24.27 -5.06 11.10
N GLU A 464 23.56 -4.35 10.24
CA GLU A 464 22.41 -4.86 9.48
C GLU A 464 22.82 -5.93 8.47
N ARG A 465 23.91 -5.71 7.72
CA ARG A 465 24.47 -6.73 6.83
C ARG A 465 24.92 -7.98 7.57
N LEU A 466 25.54 -7.82 8.74
CA LEU A 466 25.92 -8.94 9.60
C LEU A 466 24.68 -9.67 10.14
N ALA A 467 23.62 -8.96 10.52
CA ALA A 467 22.37 -9.55 10.97
C ALA A 467 21.73 -10.40 9.86
N TRP A 468 21.64 -9.91 8.63
CA TRP A 468 21.11 -10.69 7.51
C TRP A 468 21.93 -11.93 7.18
N ARG A 469 23.27 -11.83 7.17
CA ARG A 469 24.14 -13.01 6.98
C ARG A 469 23.95 -14.03 8.08
N HIS A 470 23.90 -13.58 9.34
CA HIS A 470 23.63 -14.49 10.45
C HIS A 470 22.27 -15.18 10.30
N LEU A 471 21.20 -14.43 9.96
CA LEU A 471 19.85 -14.97 9.83
C LEU A 471 19.69 -15.96 8.66
N LEU A 472 20.35 -15.70 7.53
CA LEU A 472 20.17 -16.52 6.32
C LEU A 472 21.23 -17.61 6.12
N GLU A 473 22.45 -17.41 6.63
CA GLU A 473 23.58 -18.33 6.41
C GLU A 473 23.91 -19.20 7.64
N GLN A 474 23.78 -18.65 8.86
CA GLN A 474 24.28 -19.31 10.08
C GLN A 474 23.17 -19.98 10.89
N ASP A 475 21.94 -19.48 10.81
CA ASP A 475 20.82 -19.96 11.60
C ASP A 475 19.61 -20.39 10.73
N PRO A 476 19.79 -21.29 9.75
CA PRO A 476 18.67 -21.81 8.96
C PRO A 476 17.57 -22.52 9.80
N PRO A 477 17.83 -23.21 10.93
CA PRO A 477 16.74 -23.85 11.68
C PRO A 477 15.82 -22.85 12.40
N ALA A 478 16.21 -21.57 12.53
CA ALA A 478 15.35 -20.52 13.08
C ALA A 478 14.40 -19.91 12.04
N LEU A 479 14.60 -20.21 10.75
CA LEU A 479 13.65 -19.83 9.71
C LEU A 479 12.41 -20.72 9.81
N PRO A 480 11.19 -20.15 9.74
CA PRO A 480 10.01 -20.93 9.37
C PRO A 480 10.35 -21.76 8.13
N GLU A 481 9.93 -23.04 8.10
CA GLU A 481 10.26 -23.95 6.99
C GLU A 481 9.96 -23.26 5.66
N LEU A 482 11.03 -22.96 4.90
CA LEU A 482 10.90 -22.40 3.58
C LEU A 482 10.17 -23.43 2.71
N PRO A 483 9.06 -23.06 2.04
CA PRO A 483 8.36 -24.02 1.23
C PRO A 483 9.30 -24.57 0.14
N PRO A 484 9.20 -25.86 -0.23
CA PRO A 484 10.15 -26.51 -1.11
C PRO A 484 10.38 -25.72 -2.41
N GLY A 485 11.65 -25.60 -2.81
CA GLY A 485 12.06 -24.83 -3.98
C GLY A 485 12.08 -23.31 -3.78
N ALA A 486 11.67 -22.80 -2.60
CA ALA A 486 11.75 -21.38 -2.33
C ALA A 486 13.18 -20.92 -2.09
N GLU A 487 13.46 -19.70 -2.52
CA GLU A 487 14.70 -18.96 -2.27
C GLU A 487 14.41 -17.67 -1.49
N VAL A 488 15.30 -17.32 -0.55
CA VAL A 488 15.31 -16.00 0.09
C VAL A 488 16.63 -15.30 -0.16
N ALA A 489 16.56 -14.06 -0.66
CA ALA A 489 17.73 -13.21 -0.87
C ALA A 489 17.59 -11.89 -0.10
N ALA A 490 18.63 -11.48 0.62
CA ALA A 490 18.75 -10.17 1.23
C ALA A 490 19.66 -9.27 0.38
N LEU A 491 19.18 -8.09 0.01
CA LEU A 491 19.87 -7.14 -0.87
C LEU A 491 19.94 -5.75 -0.21
N GLU A 492 21.05 -5.07 -0.41
CA GLU A 492 21.16 -3.64 -0.15
C GLU A 492 20.77 -2.88 -1.42
N LEU A 493 19.82 -1.97 -1.29
CA LEU A 493 19.39 -1.08 -2.36
C LEU A 493 19.78 0.36 -2.01
N GLN A 494 20.47 1.02 -2.94
CA GLN A 494 20.95 2.39 -2.74
C GLN A 494 20.60 3.26 -3.95
N ALA A 495 19.82 4.31 -3.70
CA ALA A 495 19.63 5.42 -4.63
C ALA A 495 20.87 6.32 -4.58
N LEU A 496 21.67 6.37 -5.63
CA LEU A 496 22.77 7.31 -5.70
C LEU A 496 22.24 8.71 -6.06
N PRO A 497 22.84 9.79 -5.53
CA PRO A 497 22.47 11.15 -5.91
C PRO A 497 22.50 11.33 -7.43
N PRO A 498 21.51 12.02 -8.03
CA PRO A 498 21.52 12.32 -9.45
C PRO A 498 22.84 12.97 -9.88
N ARG A 499 23.42 12.48 -10.97
CA ARG A 499 24.66 13.02 -11.53
C ARG A 499 24.38 13.69 -12.86
N ARG A 500 24.99 14.84 -13.11
CA ARG A 500 24.95 15.44 -14.45
C ARG A 500 25.83 14.64 -15.41
N TYR A 501 25.28 14.30 -16.57
CA TYR A 501 26.01 13.72 -17.67
C TYR A 501 26.87 14.81 -18.32
N ALA A 502 28.19 14.65 -18.31
CA ALA A 502 29.14 15.66 -18.81
C ALA A 502 29.56 15.47 -20.28
N GLY A 503 28.97 14.52 -21.01
CA GLY A 503 29.31 14.25 -22.41
C GLY A 503 28.48 15.06 -23.40
N PRO A 504 28.95 15.21 -24.65
CA PRO A 504 28.28 16.02 -25.68
C PRO A 504 26.91 15.46 -26.11
N GLU A 505 26.70 14.15 -25.97
CA GLU A 505 25.40 13.51 -26.16
C GLU A 505 25.19 12.44 -25.09
N PRO A 506 24.15 12.55 -24.25
CA PRO A 506 23.82 11.47 -23.33
C PRO A 506 23.40 10.22 -24.12
N PRO A 507 23.95 9.04 -23.79
CA PRO A 507 23.38 7.80 -24.27
C PRO A 507 21.95 7.71 -23.76
N SER A 508 21.01 7.23 -24.57
CA SER A 508 19.61 7.05 -24.16
C SER A 508 19.36 5.66 -23.62
N GLY A 509 18.23 5.52 -22.90
CA GLY A 509 17.72 4.25 -22.39
C GLY A 509 18.25 3.91 -21.00
N CYS A 510 18.04 2.65 -20.59
CA CYS A 510 18.50 2.16 -19.30
C CYS A 510 19.65 1.17 -19.52
N LYS A 511 20.64 1.21 -18.63
CA LYS A 511 21.80 0.31 -18.69
C LYS A 511 22.01 -0.36 -17.36
N LEU A 512 22.23 -1.67 -17.39
CA LEU A 512 22.75 -2.44 -16.27
C LEU A 512 24.27 -2.39 -16.29
N LEU A 513 24.86 -2.01 -15.16
CA LEU A 513 26.29 -1.91 -14.96
C LEU A 513 26.68 -2.96 -13.91
N LEU A 514 27.46 -3.97 -14.31
CA LEU A 514 27.98 -4.99 -13.40
C LEU A 514 29.40 -4.62 -12.98
N GLN A 515 29.59 -4.50 -11.67
CA GLN A 515 30.87 -4.19 -11.06
C GLN A 515 31.30 -5.34 -10.14
N ARG A 516 32.43 -5.97 -10.47
CA ARG A 516 33.08 -6.95 -9.59
C ARG A 516 34.02 -6.20 -8.66
N GLY A 517 33.81 -6.32 -7.35
CA GLY A 517 34.69 -5.72 -6.35
C GLY A 517 36.07 -6.38 -6.38
N SER A 518 37.14 -5.59 -6.36
CA SER A 518 38.53 -6.09 -6.38
C SER A 518 39.17 -6.22 -4.99
N GLY A 519 38.42 -5.97 -3.91
CA GLY A 519 38.93 -5.98 -2.52
C GLY A 519 38.66 -7.29 -1.76
N GLU A 520 39.17 -7.39 -0.53
CA GLU A 520 38.99 -8.56 0.38
C GLU A 520 37.53 -8.88 0.74
N GLY A 521 36.57 -8.06 0.32
CA GLY A 521 35.14 -8.35 0.36
C GLY A 521 34.50 -8.23 -1.02
N GLY A 522 35.19 -8.67 -2.07
CA GLY A 522 34.91 -8.47 -3.50
C GLY A 522 33.58 -9.03 -4.01
N GLY A 523 32.48 -8.60 -3.41
CA GLY A 523 31.13 -8.88 -3.87
C GLY A 523 30.90 -8.25 -5.25
N THR A 524 30.10 -8.95 -6.05
CA THR A 524 29.55 -8.41 -7.29
C THR A 524 28.40 -7.48 -6.94
N SER A 525 28.41 -6.25 -7.43
CA SER A 525 27.26 -5.34 -7.37
C SER A 525 26.73 -5.07 -8.77
N ALA A 526 25.43 -4.82 -8.83
CA ALA A 526 24.74 -4.37 -10.04
C ALA A 526 24.31 -2.92 -9.85
N SER A 527 24.25 -2.15 -10.93
CA SER A 527 23.69 -0.80 -10.91
C SER A 527 22.84 -0.57 -12.13
N VAL A 528 21.60 -0.15 -11.93
CA VAL A 528 20.70 0.27 -13.00
C VAL A 528 20.85 1.77 -13.17
N ALA A 529 21.40 2.17 -14.32
CA ALA A 529 21.56 3.56 -14.71
C ALA A 529 20.44 3.97 -15.67
N TRP A 530 19.64 4.92 -15.23
CA TRP A 530 18.60 5.59 -16.01
C TRP A 530 19.22 6.80 -16.69
N LEU A 531 19.37 6.70 -18.00
CA LEU A 531 19.95 7.77 -18.78
C LEU A 531 18.83 8.61 -19.39
N PRO A 532 19.06 9.94 -19.54
CA PRO A 532 18.05 10.79 -20.13
C PRO A 532 17.78 10.37 -21.58
N PRO A 533 16.51 10.34 -22.01
CA PRO A 533 16.17 9.93 -23.36
C PRO A 533 16.62 10.99 -24.38
N ARG A 534 16.92 10.52 -25.59
CA ARG A 534 17.29 11.38 -26.72
C ARG A 534 16.13 12.26 -27.17
N GLU A 535 14.89 11.81 -26.97
CA GLU A 535 13.67 12.53 -27.35
C GLU A 535 12.87 12.87 -26.09
N ALA A 536 12.48 14.15 -25.95
CA ALA A 536 11.71 14.62 -24.79
C ALA A 536 10.35 13.89 -24.65
N ALA A 537 9.79 13.42 -25.78
CA ALA A 537 8.50 12.74 -25.83
C ALA A 537 8.53 11.33 -25.23
N SER A 538 9.66 10.62 -25.29
CA SER A 538 9.76 9.21 -24.87
C SER A 538 10.15 9.02 -23.41
N SER A 539 10.64 10.06 -22.74
CA SER A 539 10.86 10.02 -21.28
C SER A 539 9.56 9.80 -20.54
N LEU A 540 9.55 8.99 -19.49
CA LEU A 540 8.55 9.15 -18.42
C LEU A 540 9.01 10.16 -17.37
N LEU A 541 10.32 10.42 -17.27
CA LEU A 541 10.91 11.37 -16.33
C LEU A 541 10.89 12.77 -16.94
N PRO A 542 10.11 13.73 -16.42
CA PRO A 542 10.04 15.07 -16.99
C PRO A 542 11.37 15.84 -16.88
N HIS A 543 11.78 16.48 -18.00
CA HIS A 543 12.72 17.62 -18.13
C HIS A 543 14.15 17.50 -17.58
N GLU A 544 14.59 16.32 -17.20
CA GLU A 544 15.98 16.07 -16.79
C GLU A 544 16.83 15.61 -17.97
N HIS A 545 17.11 16.49 -18.94
CA HIS A 545 17.87 16.12 -20.14
C HIS A 545 19.35 15.77 -19.87
N ASP A 546 19.86 16.13 -18.69
CA ASP A 546 21.26 15.93 -18.31
C ASP A 546 21.45 15.09 -17.04
N SER A 547 20.39 14.65 -16.37
CA SER A 547 20.54 13.95 -15.09
C SER A 547 20.47 12.43 -15.26
N VAL A 548 21.51 11.76 -14.75
CA VAL A 548 21.61 10.30 -14.67
C VAL A 548 21.24 9.89 -13.26
N ARG A 549 20.27 8.99 -13.15
CA ARG A 549 19.85 8.40 -11.89
C ARG A 549 20.36 6.98 -11.83
N ILE A 550 20.98 6.61 -10.71
CA ILE A 550 21.61 5.29 -10.56
C ILE A 550 21.05 4.64 -9.31
N MET A 551 20.49 3.46 -9.49
CA MET A 551 20.12 2.57 -8.40
C MET A 551 21.15 1.46 -8.33
N GLN A 552 21.82 1.32 -7.18
CA GLN A 552 22.79 0.26 -6.93
C GLN A 552 22.13 -0.86 -6.11
N VAL A 553 22.35 -2.10 -6.54
CA VAL A 553 21.88 -3.34 -5.90
C VAL A 553 23.12 -4.15 -5.49
N THR A 554 23.23 -4.46 -4.21
CA THR A 554 24.35 -5.24 -3.67
C THR A 554 23.81 -6.45 -2.92
N PRO A 555 24.16 -7.70 -3.31
CA PRO A 555 23.75 -8.88 -2.57
C PRO A 555 24.41 -8.91 -1.19
N VAL A 556 23.63 -9.25 -0.17
CA VAL A 556 24.09 -9.29 1.24
C VAL A 556 24.21 -10.71 1.75
N ALA A 557 23.14 -11.50 1.57
CA ALA A 557 23.03 -12.89 1.99
C ALA A 557 21.95 -13.61 1.16
N ARG A 558 22.02 -14.93 1.07
CA ARG A 558 21.05 -15.75 0.33
C ARG A 558 20.90 -17.10 1.02
N CYS A 559 19.68 -17.62 1.05
CA CYS A 559 19.34 -18.95 1.54
C CYS A 559 18.53 -19.67 0.47
N THR A 560 18.94 -20.87 0.10
CA THR A 560 18.21 -21.74 -0.84
C THR A 560 17.81 -23.02 -0.11
N SER A 561 16.59 -23.51 -0.37
CA SER A 561 16.14 -24.80 0.18
C SER A 561 16.91 -26.00 -0.42
N ASP A 562 17.48 -25.84 -1.61
CA ASP A 562 18.28 -26.88 -2.26
C ASP A 562 19.77 -26.79 -1.88
N VAL A 563 20.27 -27.83 -1.21
CA VAL A 563 21.65 -27.97 -0.75
C VAL A 563 22.61 -28.18 -1.93
N ALA A 564 22.13 -28.67 -3.08
CA ALA A 564 22.95 -28.95 -4.25
C ALA A 564 23.34 -27.70 -5.05
N ALA A 565 22.61 -26.58 -4.90
CA ALA A 565 22.76 -25.38 -5.72
C ALA A 565 23.84 -24.38 -5.20
N ALA A 566 24.48 -24.65 -4.07
CA ALA A 566 25.17 -23.64 -3.27
C ALA A 566 26.54 -23.11 -3.79
N ALA A 567 27.03 -23.48 -4.98
CA ALA A 567 28.47 -23.34 -5.26
C ALA A 567 28.93 -22.69 -6.59
N ASP A 568 28.07 -22.29 -7.54
CA ASP A 568 28.57 -21.63 -8.76
C ASP A 568 28.48 -20.10 -8.69
N ALA A 569 29.65 -19.44 -8.62
CA ALA A 569 29.77 -17.99 -8.68
C ALA A 569 29.13 -17.38 -9.95
N LYS A 570 29.07 -18.13 -11.06
CA LYS A 570 28.36 -17.70 -12.27
C LYS A 570 26.85 -17.61 -12.06
N GLY A 571 26.28 -18.50 -11.24
CA GLY A 571 24.87 -18.48 -10.88
C GLY A 571 24.50 -17.21 -10.12
N GLN A 572 25.36 -16.76 -9.20
CA GLN A 572 25.12 -15.53 -8.43
C GLN A 572 25.04 -14.28 -9.31
N GLU A 573 25.91 -14.16 -10.32
CA GLU A 573 25.88 -13.04 -11.26
C GLU A 573 24.63 -13.06 -12.14
N GLY A 574 24.22 -14.25 -12.61
CA GLY A 574 22.97 -14.43 -13.36
C GLY A 574 21.74 -13.98 -12.57
N ASN A 575 21.62 -14.44 -11.32
CA ASN A 575 20.51 -14.09 -10.44
C ASN A 575 20.49 -12.60 -10.10
N LEU A 576 21.65 -11.97 -9.94
CA LEU A 576 21.73 -10.53 -9.70
C LEU A 576 21.29 -9.71 -10.92
N VAL A 577 21.61 -10.17 -12.14
CA VAL A 577 21.14 -9.55 -13.39
C VAL A 577 19.62 -9.65 -13.51
N GLU A 578 19.06 -10.81 -13.21
CA GLU A 578 17.62 -11.06 -13.22
C GLU A 578 16.88 -10.13 -12.25
N VAL A 579 17.27 -10.14 -10.97
CA VAL A 579 16.66 -9.26 -9.96
C VAL A 579 16.83 -7.79 -10.31
N ALA A 580 17.97 -7.37 -10.85
CA ALA A 580 18.15 -5.99 -11.31
C ALA A 580 17.22 -5.65 -12.49
N GLY A 581 16.91 -6.61 -13.36
CA GLY A 581 15.93 -6.49 -14.43
C GLY A 581 14.49 -6.36 -13.90
N GLU A 582 14.11 -7.15 -12.91
CA GLU A 582 12.81 -7.05 -12.23
C GLU A 582 12.64 -5.69 -11.54
N LEU A 583 13.64 -5.27 -10.76
CA LEU A 583 13.64 -3.97 -10.07
C LEU A 583 13.58 -2.80 -11.07
N HIS A 584 14.22 -2.93 -12.22
CA HIS A 584 14.10 -1.98 -13.33
C HIS A 584 12.66 -1.93 -13.88
N GLY A 585 12.02 -3.08 -14.08
CA GLY A 585 10.61 -3.17 -14.43
C GLY A 585 9.71 -2.44 -13.44
N LEU A 586 9.87 -2.74 -12.15
CA LEU A 586 9.08 -2.15 -11.07
C LEU A 586 9.34 -0.64 -10.90
N ALA A 587 10.52 -0.16 -11.28
CA ALA A 587 10.84 1.26 -11.32
C ALA A 587 10.17 1.97 -12.51
N TRP A 588 10.08 1.32 -13.68
CA TRP A 588 9.25 1.82 -14.80
C TRP A 588 7.78 1.91 -14.39
N LEU A 589 7.27 0.89 -13.69
CA LEU A 589 5.90 0.89 -13.19
C LEU A 589 5.67 2.06 -12.22
N ASN A 590 6.57 2.29 -11.26
CA ASN A 590 6.53 3.45 -10.37
C ASN A 590 6.54 4.77 -11.15
N ALA A 591 7.46 4.95 -12.10
CA ALA A 591 7.54 6.13 -12.94
C ALA A 591 6.27 6.34 -13.76
N ALA A 592 5.63 5.26 -14.21
CA ALA A 592 4.38 5.29 -14.94
C ALA A 592 3.22 5.77 -14.03
N TYR A 593 3.10 5.23 -12.80
CA TYR A 593 2.12 5.69 -11.82
C TYR A 593 2.31 7.17 -11.43
N GLN A 594 3.55 7.62 -11.30
CA GLN A 594 3.85 9.02 -11.01
C GLN A 594 3.59 9.92 -12.24
N GLY A 595 4.00 9.46 -13.42
CA GLY A 595 3.96 10.21 -14.68
C GLY A 595 2.55 10.35 -15.27
N ALA A 596 1.68 9.34 -15.09
CA ALA A 596 0.26 9.42 -15.44
C ALA A 596 -0.45 10.57 -14.71
N GLY A 597 0.07 10.97 -13.55
CA GLY A 597 -0.42 12.13 -12.82
C GLY A 597 0.11 13.48 -13.34
N LEU A 598 1.35 13.55 -13.84
CA LEU A 598 2.10 14.81 -13.86
C LEU A 598 2.31 15.45 -15.24
N ARG A 599 1.86 14.84 -16.34
CA ARG A 599 1.98 15.46 -17.67
C ARG A 599 0.75 16.29 -18.03
N THR A 600 0.79 17.59 -17.73
CA THR A 600 0.03 18.57 -18.50
C THR A 600 0.71 18.84 -19.82
N ALA A 601 -0.05 18.81 -20.91
CA ALA A 601 0.41 19.23 -22.23
C ALA A 601 0.69 20.76 -22.30
N ALA A 602 0.38 21.52 -21.25
CA ALA A 602 0.43 22.98 -21.23
C ALA A 602 1.36 23.53 -20.14
N GLY A 603 2.65 23.67 -20.50
CA GLY A 603 3.53 24.75 -20.03
C GLY A 603 3.83 24.84 -18.52
N GLY A 604 4.90 24.16 -18.08
CA GLY A 604 5.50 24.37 -16.76
C GLY A 604 5.91 23.06 -16.12
N GLY A 605 6.93 22.40 -16.67
CA GLY A 605 7.33 21.06 -16.24
C GLY A 605 7.79 21.02 -14.78
N GLN A 606 7.05 20.32 -13.92
CA GLN A 606 7.57 19.89 -12.63
C GLN A 606 8.73 18.91 -12.86
N ALA A 607 9.82 19.09 -12.12
CA ALA A 607 10.94 18.15 -12.12
C ALA A 607 10.44 16.74 -11.74
N ALA A 608 11.04 15.71 -12.32
CA ALA A 608 10.72 14.33 -11.95
C ALA A 608 10.85 14.16 -10.43
N LEU A 609 9.91 13.45 -9.81
CA LEU A 609 10.03 13.15 -8.39
C LEU A 609 11.38 12.44 -8.15
N PRO A 610 12.06 12.76 -7.03
CA PRO A 610 13.41 12.27 -6.78
C PRO A 610 13.50 10.74 -6.72
N ASP A 611 12.38 10.06 -6.46
CA ASP A 611 12.26 8.62 -6.30
C ASP A 611 11.71 7.87 -7.53
N ALA A 612 11.50 8.55 -8.67
CA ALA A 612 10.89 7.94 -9.86
C ALA A 612 11.69 6.77 -10.46
N HIS A 613 13.01 6.72 -10.19
CA HIS A 613 13.90 5.64 -10.60
C HIS A 613 13.96 4.47 -9.61
N LEU A 614 13.27 4.58 -8.46
CA LEU A 614 13.17 3.51 -7.49
C LEU A 614 12.04 2.55 -7.87
N PRO A 615 12.20 1.25 -7.58
CA PRO A 615 11.12 0.28 -7.65
C PRO A 615 9.92 0.74 -6.84
N ILE A 616 8.70 0.45 -7.31
CA ILE A 616 7.46 0.97 -6.71
C ILE A 616 7.35 0.72 -5.20
N HIS A 617 7.65 -0.49 -4.74
CA HIS A 617 7.66 -0.84 -3.32
C HIS A 617 8.72 -0.04 -2.53
N ALA A 618 9.92 0.15 -3.08
CA ALA A 618 10.94 0.98 -2.43
C ALA A 618 10.50 2.45 -2.31
N ALA A 619 9.91 3.02 -3.36
CA ALA A 619 9.36 4.38 -3.33
C ALA A 619 8.21 4.51 -2.31
N MET A 620 7.32 3.51 -2.22
CA MET A 620 6.24 3.49 -1.22
C MET A 620 6.77 3.48 0.21
N ALA A 621 7.73 2.60 0.52
CA ALA A 621 8.34 2.50 1.84
C ALA A 621 9.13 3.76 2.21
N GLU A 622 9.86 4.37 1.27
CA GLU A 622 10.56 5.65 1.48
C GLU A 622 9.58 6.80 1.80
N ARG A 623 8.45 6.88 1.09
CA ARG A 623 7.40 7.87 1.36
C ARG A 623 6.75 7.64 2.72
N LEU A 624 6.48 6.39 3.06
CA LEU A 624 5.93 6.01 4.35
C LEU A 624 6.91 6.35 5.48
N HIS A 625 8.20 6.07 5.29
CA HIS A 625 9.25 6.48 6.23
C HIS A 625 9.33 8.00 6.38
N ALA A 626 9.27 8.76 5.28
CA ALA A 626 9.26 10.23 5.34
C ALA A 626 8.05 10.77 6.10
N LEU A 627 6.88 10.14 5.92
CA LEU A 627 5.66 10.45 6.69
C LEU A 627 5.86 10.19 8.19
N LEU A 628 6.44 9.05 8.56
CA LEU A 628 6.75 8.71 9.96
C LEU A 628 7.73 9.71 10.57
N VAL A 629 8.77 10.11 9.83
CA VAL A 629 9.72 11.14 10.27
C VAL A 629 9.02 12.47 10.52
N ALA A 630 8.22 12.95 9.56
CA ALA A 630 7.49 14.21 9.68
C ALA A 630 6.51 14.18 10.86
N THR A 631 5.80 13.06 11.05
CA THR A 631 4.87 12.87 12.17
C THR A 631 5.61 12.88 13.51
N THR A 632 6.75 12.20 13.59
CA THR A 632 7.57 12.16 14.82
C THR A 632 8.12 13.54 15.16
N GLN A 633 8.55 14.30 14.15
CA GLN A 633 9.01 15.69 14.32
C GLN A 633 7.88 16.63 14.73
N ALA A 634 6.66 16.44 14.23
CA ALA A 634 5.51 17.24 14.61
C ALA A 634 5.01 16.94 16.05
N LEU A 635 5.30 15.74 16.58
CA LEU A 635 4.94 15.32 17.93
C LEU A 635 5.99 15.67 19.00
N ALA A 636 7.23 15.93 18.58
CA ALA A 636 8.35 16.30 19.45
C ALA A 636 8.41 17.82 19.65
#